data_AF-A0A7W1G514-F1
#
_entry.id   AF-A0A7W1G514-F1
#
_cell.length_a   1.000
_cell.length_b   1.000
_cell.length_c   1.000
_cell.angle_alpha   90.00
_cell.angle_beta   90.00
_cell.angle_gamma   90.00
#
_symmetry.space_group_name_H-M   'P 1'
#
loop_
_entity.id
_entity.type
_entity.pdbx_description
1 polymer ?
#
loop_
_entity_poly.entity_id
_entity_poly.type
_entity_poly.pdbx_seq_one_letter_code
_entity_poly.pdbx_strand_id
1 'polypeptide(L)'
;MTATASTDDDLLVSYARSGDRTALDALLRRHLDVSYRVAKRITGNGADAEDAVQAAFMRVLADAQQFRGESSAKSWLLAVVVHAAIKHARGERRRRRHERASAPAPVPDTADGMSDVVRSALDELPEHERLPVVLRYLEDLPFKDVAEALRIPEGTAKAQVHRGLERMRSHLARLGYAMQGGSIASMLIPGPLNAAPPALAQAIGGLSPATGGGTAGIGSLTAIILAGTVGLAGVAAVVVSIRPQPSAAMPVATEIRIAAGEDIQAAVDRHPPGTRFLLGAGIHRQQIVQPKDGDGFTGEPGAVMSGARVLTGFVRDGSHWIIAQQSQRGQVHGTGDAQHPGAPFPEDLFLDDRPLTHVRSMDAVGTGTWYFDYDAQRIVLGEDPQGRQVETSVSESAFSGPAERVMIRGLAIERYAAPAQSGAIGGRSPGSAWTIDHCEIQGNHGAGIRIAARWSVAHCQVRANGQLGIGGNGDGVVVEDNDIADNNVAGFDPGWEAGGAKFAHCAQLRFTGNRVIGNHGIGVLIDADSDHARCAENVVSGNGREGLIIGSSEDALITGNRFEANGRERDGWLWGSQILVRNARGCEVSGNTLVIAADHGSGIGIMQQASDLGADQPRLARDNRIHDNDITCLGSPVEIAGVVADHLPDAAYASGNRFDGNHYHVRDPAAAAWAWGGRPCTWAEFRAGGQEGTGTV
;
A
#
# COMPACT_ATOMS: atom_id res chain seq x y z
N MET A 1 5.55 61.91 9.18
CA MET A 1 6.29 60.69 9.56
C MET A 1 5.33 59.52 9.41
N THR A 2 5.40 58.81 8.29
CA THR A 2 4.60 57.60 8.06
C THR A 2 5.15 56.49 8.96
N ALA A 3 4.36 56.06 9.95
CA ALA A 3 4.69 54.92 10.78
C ALA A 3 4.87 53.69 9.87
N THR A 4 6.07 53.11 9.85
CA THR A 4 6.34 51.84 9.18
C THR A 4 5.48 50.77 9.85
N ALA A 5 4.63 50.08 9.08
CA ALA A 5 3.81 48.99 9.60
C ALA A 5 4.71 47.91 10.22
N SER A 6 4.40 47.48 11.45
CA SER A 6 5.16 46.44 12.16
C SER A 6 5.23 45.15 11.33
N THR A 7 6.44 44.60 11.23
CA THR A 7 6.69 43.32 10.53
C THR A 7 6.07 42.16 11.30
N ASP A 8 5.93 41.00 10.67
CA ASP A 8 5.35 39.81 11.32
C ASP A 8 6.17 39.37 12.53
N ASP A 9 7.50 39.47 12.43
CA ASP A 9 8.43 39.16 13.51
C ASP A 9 8.30 40.19 14.64
N ASP A 10 8.14 41.49 14.32
CA ASP A 10 7.89 42.53 15.34
C ASP A 10 6.59 42.27 16.10
N LEU A 11 5.53 41.84 15.40
CA LEU A 11 4.23 41.54 16.01
C LEU A 11 4.32 40.32 16.94
N LEU A 12 4.98 39.25 16.50
CA LEU A 12 5.15 38.04 17.31
C LEU A 12 6.07 38.27 18.50
N VAL A 13 7.17 39.02 18.33
CA VAL A 13 8.10 39.40 19.41
C VAL A 13 7.43 40.33 20.41
N SER A 14 6.60 41.28 19.95
CA SER A 14 5.81 42.15 20.84
C SER A 14 4.90 41.31 21.74
N TYR A 15 4.16 40.35 21.16
CA TYR A 15 3.32 39.42 21.94
C TYR A 15 4.15 38.55 22.89
N ALA A 16 5.25 37.96 22.42
CA ALA A 16 6.07 37.07 23.24
C ALA A 16 6.67 37.75 24.48
N ARG A 17 7.02 39.05 24.37
CA ARG A 17 7.64 39.81 25.47
C ARG A 17 6.64 40.46 26.41
N SER A 18 5.51 40.95 25.89
CA SER A 18 4.59 41.81 26.65
C SER A 18 3.20 41.22 26.85
N GLY A 19 2.88 40.11 26.16
CA GLY A 19 1.52 39.57 26.10
C GLY A 19 0.54 40.43 25.30
N ASP A 20 1.02 41.38 24.49
CA ASP A 20 0.18 42.27 23.68
C ASP A 20 -0.66 41.50 22.66
N ARG A 21 -1.90 41.20 23.04
CA ARG A 21 -2.84 40.45 22.21
C ARG A 21 -3.25 41.20 20.95
N THR A 22 -3.07 42.51 20.90
CA THR A 22 -3.31 43.34 19.71
C THR A 22 -2.29 43.02 18.63
N ALA A 23 -1.03 42.83 19.01
CA ALA A 23 0.04 42.45 18.09
C ALA A 23 -0.19 41.04 17.52
N LEU A 24 -0.66 40.09 18.35
CA LEU A 24 -1.01 38.76 17.89
C LEU A 24 -2.27 38.73 17.02
N ASP A 25 -3.33 39.48 17.35
CA ASP A 25 -4.53 39.63 16.51
C ASP A 25 -4.14 40.19 15.13
N ALA A 26 -3.29 41.20 15.07
CA ALA A 26 -2.79 41.76 13.82
C ALA A 26 -2.02 40.72 12.98
N LEU A 27 -1.19 39.88 13.61
CA LEU A 27 -0.45 38.81 12.94
C LEU A 27 -1.39 37.72 12.40
N LEU A 28 -2.34 37.25 13.22
CA LEU A 28 -3.28 36.20 12.85
C LEU A 28 -4.24 36.65 11.74
N ARG A 29 -4.76 37.89 11.81
CA ARG A 29 -5.60 38.47 10.73
C ARG A 29 -4.85 38.56 9.42
N ARG A 30 -3.58 38.97 9.46
CA ARG A 30 -2.73 39.11 8.26
C ARG A 30 -2.52 37.79 7.54
N HIS A 31 -2.50 36.67 8.28
CA HIS A 31 -2.24 35.34 7.75
C HIS A 31 -3.45 34.41 7.75
N LEU A 32 -4.64 34.93 8.04
CA LEU A 32 -5.87 34.14 8.12
C LEU A 32 -6.18 33.46 6.79
N ASP A 33 -6.19 34.23 5.70
CA ASP A 33 -6.58 33.71 4.38
C ASP A 33 -5.61 32.65 3.88
N VAL A 34 -4.29 32.84 4.10
CA VAL A 34 -3.30 31.84 3.72
C VAL A 34 -3.41 30.59 4.59
N SER A 35 -3.64 30.74 5.89
CA SER A 35 -3.83 29.61 6.82
C SER A 35 -5.04 28.77 6.44
N TYR A 36 -6.16 29.41 6.09
CA TYR A 36 -7.37 28.73 5.65
C TYR A 36 -7.19 28.00 4.32
N ARG A 37 -6.51 28.60 3.34
CA ARG A 37 -6.22 27.94 2.06
C ARG A 37 -5.34 26.70 2.23
N VAL A 38 -4.28 26.81 3.04
CA VAL A 38 -3.40 25.67 3.37
C VAL A 38 -4.21 24.56 4.02
N ALA A 39 -5.02 24.88 5.04
CA ALA A 39 -5.84 23.91 5.73
C ALA A 39 -6.86 23.23 4.79
N LYS A 40 -7.56 24.01 3.95
CA LYS A 40 -8.56 23.50 2.99
C LYS A 40 -7.95 22.53 1.98
N ARG A 41 -6.71 22.77 1.54
CA ARG A 41 -5.98 21.86 0.64
C ARG A 41 -5.56 20.55 1.32
N ILE A 42 -5.36 20.57 2.63
CA ILE A 42 -5.00 19.38 3.41
C ILE A 42 -6.25 18.58 3.80
N THR A 43 -7.32 19.23 4.23
CA THR A 43 -8.55 18.60 4.72
C THR A 43 -9.53 18.22 3.60
N GLY A 44 -9.47 18.89 2.46
CA GLY A 44 -10.32 18.63 1.30
C GLY A 44 -11.74 19.21 1.40
N ASN A 45 -12.10 19.90 2.50
CA ASN A 45 -13.38 20.60 2.64
C ASN A 45 -13.27 21.82 3.59
N GLY A 46 -14.22 22.74 3.46
CA GLY A 46 -14.20 24.02 4.18
C GLY A 46 -14.38 23.90 5.70
N ALA A 47 -15.35 23.09 6.16
CA ALA A 47 -15.65 22.95 7.59
C ALA A 47 -14.45 22.43 8.39
N ASP A 48 -13.84 21.34 7.92
CA ASP A 48 -12.65 20.75 8.56
C ASP A 48 -11.44 21.70 8.50
N ALA A 49 -11.38 22.57 7.48
CA ALA A 49 -10.32 23.58 7.36
C ALA A 49 -10.49 24.72 8.37
N GLU A 50 -11.72 25.19 8.60
CA GLU A 50 -12.04 26.18 9.63
C GLU A 50 -11.64 25.67 11.01
N ASP A 51 -12.02 24.43 11.35
CA ASP A 51 -11.67 23.77 12.61
C ASP A 51 -10.16 23.64 12.80
N ALA A 52 -9.44 23.23 11.75
CA ALA A 52 -7.99 23.11 11.77
C ALA A 52 -7.29 24.46 12.00
N VAL A 53 -7.73 25.53 11.33
CA VAL A 53 -7.17 26.88 11.52
C VAL A 53 -7.46 27.38 12.93
N GLN A 54 -8.68 27.18 13.43
CA GLN A 54 -9.04 27.58 14.80
C GLN A 54 -8.15 26.87 15.83
N ALA A 55 -7.96 25.56 15.69
CA ALA A 55 -7.08 24.79 16.57
C ALA A 55 -5.62 25.26 16.48
N ALA A 56 -5.13 25.57 15.28
CA ALA A 56 -3.79 26.10 15.07
C ALA A 56 -3.60 27.45 15.75
N PHE A 57 -4.56 28.37 15.61
CA PHE A 57 -4.47 29.71 16.17
C PHE A 57 -4.55 29.70 17.71
N MET A 58 -5.34 28.80 18.30
CA MET A 58 -5.32 28.58 19.74
C MET A 58 -3.96 28.05 20.22
N ARG A 59 -3.32 27.20 19.44
CA ARG A 59 -1.98 26.68 19.76
C ARG A 59 -0.91 27.75 19.62
N VAL A 60 -1.00 28.59 18.59
CA VAL A 60 -0.14 29.76 18.43
C VAL A 60 -0.27 30.69 19.63
N LEU A 61 -1.48 30.97 20.11
CA LEU A 61 -1.69 31.77 21.31
C LEU A 61 -0.98 31.20 22.55
N ALA A 62 -1.00 29.87 22.71
CA ALA A 62 -0.35 29.16 23.82
C ALA A 62 1.19 29.11 23.70
N ASP A 63 1.69 28.87 22.49
CA ASP A 63 3.11 28.57 22.25
C ASP A 63 3.93 29.81 21.84
N ALA A 64 3.28 30.93 21.48
CA ALA A 64 3.97 32.11 20.94
C ALA A 64 4.93 32.79 21.92
N GLN A 65 4.77 32.63 23.24
CA GLN A 65 5.76 33.10 24.22
C GLN A 65 7.07 32.28 24.21
N GLN A 66 7.04 31.08 23.65
CA GLN A 66 8.20 30.18 23.54
C GLN A 66 8.89 30.29 22.18
N PHE A 67 8.44 31.20 21.32
CA PHE A 67 9.03 31.41 20.00
C PHE A 67 10.46 31.95 20.11
N ARG A 68 11.43 31.21 19.55
CA ARG A 68 12.87 31.47 19.69
C ARG A 68 13.49 32.29 18.55
N GLY A 69 12.70 32.67 17.54
CA GLY A 69 13.18 33.42 16.37
C GLY A 69 14.12 32.63 15.46
N GLU A 70 14.08 31.29 15.53
CA GLU A 70 14.88 30.39 14.68
C GLU A 70 14.34 30.32 13.24
N SER A 71 13.08 30.74 13.04
CA SER A 71 12.38 30.92 11.76
C SER A 71 11.59 32.22 11.74
N SER A 72 10.98 32.60 10.61
CA SER A 72 10.10 33.78 10.55
C SER A 72 8.77 33.48 11.24
N ALA A 73 8.12 34.49 11.81
CA ALA A 73 6.81 34.37 12.44
C ALA A 73 5.76 33.79 11.48
N LYS A 74 5.84 34.13 10.18
CA LYS A 74 4.99 33.57 9.13
C LYS A 74 5.23 32.07 8.95
N SER A 75 6.49 31.66 8.83
CA SER A 75 6.87 30.25 8.60
C SER A 75 6.47 29.38 9.79
N TRP A 76 6.69 29.88 11.01
CA TRP A 76 6.30 29.21 12.24
C TRP A 76 4.77 29.08 12.36
N LEU A 77 4.02 30.15 12.10
CA LEU A 77 2.55 30.13 12.10
C LEU A 77 2.00 29.10 11.09
N LEU A 78 2.51 29.11 9.86
CA LEU A 78 2.07 28.16 8.82
C LEU A 78 2.45 26.72 9.17
N ALA A 79 3.59 26.48 9.81
CA ALA A 79 3.94 25.15 10.31
C ALA A 79 2.94 24.64 11.36
N VAL A 80 2.47 25.50 12.26
CA VAL A 80 1.43 25.11 13.24
C VAL A 80 0.10 24.79 12.55
N VAL A 81 -0.27 25.57 11.53
CA VAL A 81 -1.49 25.34 10.72
C VAL A 81 -1.42 24.03 9.95
N VAL A 82 -0.29 23.73 9.29
CA VAL A 82 -0.09 22.48 8.55
C VAL A 82 -0.22 21.28 9.49
N HIS A 83 0.44 21.31 10.65
CA HIS A 83 0.33 20.22 11.62
C HIS A 83 -1.10 20.05 12.16
N ALA A 84 -1.81 21.14 12.43
CA ALA A 84 -3.19 21.10 12.90
C ALA A 84 -4.11 20.52 11.81
N ALA A 85 -3.95 20.93 10.56
CA ALA A 85 -4.75 20.44 9.44
C ALA A 85 -4.49 18.96 9.15
N ILE A 86 -3.23 18.50 9.20
CA ILE A 86 -2.89 17.07 9.05
C ILE A 86 -3.51 16.26 10.19
N LYS A 87 -3.36 16.73 11.44
CA LYS A 87 -3.92 16.06 12.61
C LYS A 87 -5.45 15.98 12.52
N HIS A 88 -6.09 17.07 12.12
CA HIS A 88 -7.54 17.16 11.99
C HIS A 88 -8.04 16.25 10.85
N ALA A 89 -7.41 16.28 9.67
CA ALA A 89 -7.75 15.41 8.55
C ALA A 89 -7.60 13.91 8.90
N ARG A 90 -6.57 13.54 9.66
CA ARG A 90 -6.39 12.17 10.18
C ARG A 90 -7.46 11.80 11.22
N GLY A 91 -7.79 12.74 12.11
CA GLY A 91 -8.85 12.59 13.11
C GLY A 91 -10.23 12.42 12.50
N GLU A 92 -10.58 13.22 11.50
CA GLU A 92 -11.86 13.14 10.79
C GLU A 92 -11.99 11.91 9.92
N ARG A 93 -10.92 11.49 9.24
CA ARG A 93 -10.88 10.19 8.56
C ARG A 93 -11.15 9.06 9.55
N ARG A 94 -10.62 9.14 10.77
CA ARG A 94 -10.86 8.18 11.86
C ARG A 94 -12.28 8.29 12.45
N ARG A 95 -12.83 9.50 12.62
CA ARG A 95 -14.20 9.75 13.13
C ARG A 95 -15.26 9.30 12.15
N ARG A 96 -15.14 9.68 10.87
CA ARG A 96 -16.04 9.24 9.78
C ARG A 96 -15.96 7.72 9.54
N ARG A 97 -14.83 7.09 9.87
CA ARG A 97 -14.66 5.63 9.90
C ARG A 97 -15.40 4.98 11.09
N HIS A 98 -15.51 5.67 12.22
CA HIS A 98 -16.29 5.25 13.40
C HIS A 98 -17.80 5.53 13.29
N GLU A 99 -18.21 6.59 12.59
CA GLU A 99 -19.59 7.12 12.60
C GLU A 99 -20.49 6.65 11.43
N ARG A 100 -20.12 5.65 10.63
CA ARG A 100 -21.01 5.18 9.55
C ARG A 100 -22.11 4.22 10.02
N ALA A 101 -23.13 4.82 10.63
CA ALA A 101 -24.52 4.61 10.25
C ALA A 101 -25.13 5.99 9.90
N SER A 102 -25.43 6.22 8.62
CA SER A 102 -26.19 7.37 8.09
C SER A 102 -25.54 8.76 8.09
N ALA A 103 -24.69 9.04 7.08
CA ALA A 103 -24.54 10.40 6.53
C ALA A 103 -24.07 10.34 5.05
N PRO A 104 -24.61 11.20 4.15
CA PRO A 104 -24.14 11.28 2.77
C PRO A 104 -22.69 11.78 2.70
N ALA A 105 -21.96 11.32 1.68
CA ALA A 105 -20.61 11.81 1.39
C ALA A 105 -20.63 13.33 1.11
N PRO A 106 -19.63 14.10 1.56
CA PRO A 106 -19.52 15.50 1.16
C PRO A 106 -19.33 15.57 -0.36
N VAL A 107 -20.08 16.45 -1.00
CA VAL A 107 -19.81 16.85 -2.39
C VAL A 107 -18.51 17.65 -2.40
N PRO A 108 -17.50 17.30 -3.21
CA PRO A 108 -16.29 18.10 -3.35
C PRO A 108 -16.67 19.53 -3.77
N ASP A 109 -16.23 20.52 -3.01
CA ASP A 109 -16.45 21.93 -3.31
C ASP A 109 -15.51 22.37 -4.45
N THR A 110 -16.02 22.41 -5.68
CA THR A 110 -15.27 22.61 -6.94
C THR A 110 -14.78 24.05 -7.17
N ALA A 111 -14.69 24.88 -6.13
CA ALA A 111 -14.53 26.32 -6.26
C ALA A 111 -13.12 26.86 -5.93
N ASP A 112 -12.02 26.12 -6.12
CA ASP A 112 -10.66 26.59 -5.77
C ASP A 112 -9.88 27.28 -6.92
N GLY A 113 -10.49 27.39 -8.12
CA GLY A 113 -9.87 28.03 -9.29
C GLY A 113 -8.69 27.26 -9.91
N MET A 114 -8.36 26.08 -9.38
CA MET A 114 -7.40 25.14 -9.96
C MET A 114 -8.07 24.37 -11.10
N SER A 115 -7.37 24.22 -12.23
CA SER A 115 -7.82 23.31 -13.28
C SER A 115 -7.98 21.89 -12.70
N ASP A 116 -9.10 21.21 -12.99
CA ASP A 116 -9.36 19.84 -12.52
C ASP A 116 -8.23 18.88 -12.88
N VAL A 117 -7.52 19.18 -13.97
CA VAL A 117 -6.34 18.45 -14.46
C VAL A 117 -5.14 18.59 -13.51
N VAL A 118 -4.89 19.80 -13.00
CA VAL A 118 -3.81 20.05 -12.02
C VAL A 118 -4.19 19.50 -10.66
N ARG A 119 -5.48 19.56 -10.30
CA ARG A 119 -6.00 18.94 -9.07
C ARG A 119 -5.82 17.42 -9.10
N SER A 120 -6.22 16.77 -10.19
CA SER A 120 -5.98 15.34 -10.43
C SER A 120 -4.50 14.98 -10.34
N ALA A 121 -3.62 15.79 -10.94
CA ALA A 121 -2.17 15.56 -10.88
C ALA A 121 -1.59 15.66 -9.46
N LEU A 122 -2.13 16.56 -8.62
CA LEU A 122 -1.74 16.68 -7.22
C LEU A 122 -2.27 15.53 -6.38
N ASP A 123 -3.51 15.09 -6.62
CA ASP A 123 -4.16 14.02 -5.87
C ASP A 123 -3.50 12.64 -6.09
N GLU A 124 -2.83 12.44 -7.23
CA GLU A 124 -2.01 11.24 -7.48
C GLU A 124 -0.70 11.19 -6.69
N LEU A 125 -0.26 12.30 -6.09
CA LEU A 125 1.01 12.33 -5.38
C LEU A 125 0.88 11.67 -3.99
N PRO A 126 1.82 10.78 -3.60
CA PRO A 126 1.96 10.35 -2.21
C PRO A 126 2.06 11.57 -1.28
N GLU A 127 1.48 11.49 -0.06
CA GLU A 127 1.43 12.63 0.87
C GLU A 127 2.79 13.31 1.09
N HIS A 128 3.87 12.52 1.19
CA HIS A 128 5.23 13.00 1.38
C HIS A 128 5.86 13.69 0.15
N GLU A 129 5.25 13.61 -1.04
CA GLU A 129 5.63 14.36 -2.24
C GLU A 129 4.62 15.48 -2.54
N ARG A 130 3.34 15.23 -2.26
CA ARG A 130 2.22 16.18 -2.41
C ARG A 130 2.38 17.40 -1.50
N LEU A 131 2.64 17.17 -0.21
CA LEU A 131 2.74 18.25 0.77
C LEU A 131 3.90 19.22 0.46
N PRO A 132 5.13 18.77 0.16
CA PRO A 132 6.20 19.66 -0.28
C PRO A 132 5.83 20.46 -1.54
N VAL A 133 5.17 19.87 -2.53
CA VAL A 133 4.77 20.56 -3.78
C VAL A 133 3.71 21.63 -3.50
N VAL A 134 2.70 21.31 -2.69
CA VAL A 134 1.65 22.25 -2.27
C VAL A 134 2.26 23.43 -1.52
N LEU A 135 3.09 23.17 -0.51
CA LEU A 135 3.73 24.22 0.29
C LEU A 135 4.69 25.07 -0.54
N ARG A 136 5.46 24.46 -1.45
CA ARG A 136 6.43 25.18 -2.27
C ARG A 136 5.79 26.04 -3.36
N TYR A 137 4.85 25.50 -4.12
CA TYR A 137 4.36 26.13 -5.36
C TYR A 137 2.99 26.76 -5.24
N LEU A 138 2.12 26.22 -4.38
CA LEU A 138 0.78 26.77 -4.21
C LEU A 138 0.69 27.82 -3.10
N GLU A 139 1.68 27.85 -2.21
CA GLU A 139 1.75 28.75 -1.05
C GLU A 139 3.05 29.58 -0.99
N ASP A 140 3.92 29.40 -1.99
CA ASP A 140 5.19 30.12 -2.20
C ASP A 140 6.14 30.13 -0.99
N LEU A 141 6.23 29.01 -0.27
CA LEU A 141 7.20 28.86 0.81
C LEU A 141 8.60 28.51 0.27
N PRO A 142 9.68 29.12 0.80
CA PRO A 142 11.03 28.71 0.44
C PRO A 142 11.32 27.30 0.97
N PHE A 143 12.23 26.57 0.31
CA PHE A 143 12.52 25.17 0.66
C PHE A 143 12.91 24.96 2.13
N LYS A 144 13.61 25.92 2.74
CA LYS A 144 13.94 25.91 4.16
C LYS A 144 12.69 25.82 5.03
N ASP A 145 11.66 26.60 4.71
CA ASP A 145 10.42 26.68 5.48
C ASP A 145 9.52 25.47 5.23
N VAL A 146 9.53 24.93 4.00
CA VAL A 146 8.86 23.65 3.68
C VAL A 146 9.46 22.52 4.50
N ALA A 147 10.80 22.47 4.61
CA ALA A 147 11.53 21.47 5.36
C ALA A 147 11.24 21.55 6.86
N GLU A 148 11.21 22.76 7.41
CA GLU A 148 10.85 23.02 8.80
C GLU A 148 9.40 22.65 9.11
N ALA A 149 8.46 23.03 8.23
CA ALA A 149 7.04 22.74 8.38
C ALA A 149 6.75 21.23 8.36
N LEU A 150 7.53 20.45 7.60
CA LEU A 150 7.37 19.00 7.47
C LEU A 150 8.33 18.19 8.35
N ARG A 151 9.21 18.85 9.11
CA ARG A 151 10.27 18.23 9.95
C ARG A 151 11.18 17.26 9.17
N ILE A 152 11.57 17.66 7.97
CA ILE A 152 12.48 16.92 7.10
C ILE A 152 13.73 17.75 6.78
N PRO A 153 14.86 17.15 6.38
CA PRO A 153 16.00 17.91 5.88
C PRO A 153 15.65 18.74 4.63
N GLU A 154 16.24 19.92 4.45
CA GLU A 154 15.98 20.79 3.28
C GLU A 154 16.30 20.10 1.94
N GLY A 155 17.37 19.29 1.91
CA GLY A 155 17.69 18.45 0.75
C GLY A 155 16.59 17.44 0.43
N THR A 156 15.91 16.91 1.45
CA THR A 156 14.76 15.99 1.31
C THR A 156 13.55 16.72 0.76
N ALA A 157 13.26 17.93 1.25
CA ALA A 157 12.17 18.76 0.73
C ALA A 157 12.39 19.08 -0.77
N LYS A 158 13.61 19.48 -1.16
CA LYS A 158 13.98 19.70 -2.56
C LYS A 158 13.79 18.45 -3.42
N ALA A 159 14.25 17.29 -2.92
CA ALA A 159 14.13 16.03 -3.64
C ALA A 159 12.67 15.56 -3.78
N GLN A 160 11.86 15.70 -2.74
CA GLN A 160 10.42 15.35 -2.77
C GLN A 160 9.62 16.27 -3.68
N VAL A 161 9.91 17.57 -3.66
CA VAL A 161 9.30 18.53 -4.61
C VAL A 161 9.66 18.18 -6.05
N HIS A 162 10.93 17.88 -6.33
CA HIS A 162 11.37 17.48 -7.65
C HIS A 162 10.65 16.21 -8.12
N ARG A 163 10.59 15.17 -7.27
CA ARG A 163 9.87 13.93 -7.60
C ARG A 163 8.38 14.15 -7.79
N GLY A 164 7.75 14.97 -6.95
CA GLY A 164 6.35 15.33 -7.07
C GLY A 164 6.05 16.03 -8.39
N LEU A 165 6.86 17.01 -8.80
CA LEU A 165 6.71 17.67 -10.10
C LEU A 165 6.92 16.71 -11.28
N GLU A 166 7.84 15.76 -11.19
CA GLU A 166 8.08 14.78 -12.25
C GLU A 166 6.94 13.75 -12.36
N ARG A 167 6.35 13.35 -11.24
CA ARG A 167 5.11 12.54 -11.23
C ARG A 167 3.94 13.31 -11.83
N MET A 168 3.78 14.57 -11.47
CA MET A 168 2.77 15.44 -12.09
C MET A 168 2.99 15.56 -13.59
N ARG A 169 4.25 15.70 -14.05
CA ARG A 169 4.60 15.71 -15.48
C ARG A 169 4.16 14.45 -16.19
N SER A 170 4.46 13.32 -15.57
CA SER A 170 4.12 12.00 -16.07
C SER A 170 2.60 11.78 -16.09
N HIS A 171 1.86 12.32 -15.12
CA HIS A 171 0.39 12.29 -15.12
C HIS A 171 -0.22 13.17 -16.22
N LEU A 172 0.24 14.42 -16.35
CA LEU A 172 -0.26 15.35 -17.36
C LEU A 172 0.03 14.85 -18.80
N ALA A 173 1.20 14.27 -19.02
CA ALA A 173 1.55 13.63 -20.29
C ALA A 173 0.62 12.45 -20.63
N ARG A 174 0.26 11.62 -19.64
CA ARG A 174 -0.69 10.50 -19.81
C ARG A 174 -2.11 10.98 -20.18
N LEU A 175 -2.52 12.16 -19.71
CA LEU A 175 -3.81 12.77 -20.05
C LEU A 175 -3.81 13.52 -21.41
N GLY A 176 -2.73 13.45 -22.19
CA GLY A 176 -2.64 14.08 -23.50
C GLY A 176 -2.23 15.55 -23.50
N TYR A 177 -1.82 16.11 -22.34
CA TYR A 177 -1.30 17.47 -22.27
C TYR A 177 0.18 17.52 -22.67
N ALA A 178 0.44 17.86 -23.94
CA ALA A 178 1.80 18.07 -24.43
C ALA A 178 2.38 19.38 -23.88
N MET A 179 3.32 19.27 -22.93
CA MET A 179 4.03 20.42 -22.37
C MET A 179 5.04 20.98 -23.39
N GLN A 180 4.62 21.90 -24.26
CA GLN A 180 5.57 22.66 -25.08
C GLN A 180 6.30 23.70 -24.22
N GLY A 181 7.51 23.37 -23.77
CA GLY A 181 8.50 24.33 -23.26
C GLY A 181 8.21 25.06 -21.93
N GLY A 182 7.03 24.88 -21.31
CA GLY A 182 6.66 25.50 -20.04
C GLY A 182 7.01 24.65 -18.81
N SER A 183 7.30 25.30 -17.67
CA SER A 183 7.51 24.61 -16.38
C SER A 183 6.17 24.24 -15.74
N ILE A 184 6.00 23.02 -15.21
CA ILE A 184 4.79 22.63 -14.45
C ILE A 184 4.57 23.56 -13.24
N ALA A 185 5.66 24.12 -12.71
CA ALA A 185 5.61 25.13 -11.67
C ALA A 185 4.75 26.36 -12.05
N SER A 186 4.67 26.73 -13.33
CA SER A 186 3.83 27.87 -13.75
C SER A 186 2.34 27.51 -13.89
N MET A 187 2.00 26.22 -13.99
CA MET A 187 0.61 25.73 -13.98
C MET A 187 0.05 25.60 -12.56
N LEU A 188 0.93 25.62 -11.56
CA LEU A 188 0.61 25.59 -10.14
C LEU A 188 0.33 26.99 -9.57
N ILE A 189 0.37 28.05 -10.38
CA ILE A 189 0.04 29.41 -9.94
C ILE A 189 -1.50 29.54 -9.86
N PRO A 190 -2.09 29.76 -8.67
CA PRO A 190 -3.54 29.83 -8.55
C PRO A 190 -4.12 31.05 -9.27
N GLY A 191 -5.32 30.88 -9.85
CA GLY A 191 -6.20 32.00 -10.20
C GLY A 191 -6.68 32.79 -8.95
N PRO A 192 -7.40 33.91 -9.11
CA PRO A 192 -7.84 34.74 -7.99
C PRO A 192 -8.68 33.95 -6.97
N LEU A 193 -8.32 34.12 -5.69
CA LEU A 193 -8.50 33.20 -4.56
C LEU A 193 -9.85 33.32 -3.83
N ASN A 194 -10.31 32.22 -3.20
CA ASN A 194 -11.32 32.26 -2.14
C ASN A 194 -10.75 32.90 -0.86
N ALA A 195 -11.47 33.86 -0.28
CA ALA A 195 -11.19 34.43 1.04
C ALA A 195 -11.65 33.50 2.18
N ALA A 196 -11.06 33.63 3.37
CA ALA A 196 -11.57 32.94 4.55
C ALA A 196 -13.02 33.39 4.87
N PRO A 197 -13.88 32.50 5.40
CA PRO A 197 -15.23 32.87 5.80
C PRO A 197 -15.22 34.01 6.84
N PRO A 198 -16.13 35.00 6.75
CA PRO A 198 -16.18 36.13 7.69
C PRO A 198 -16.27 35.73 9.17
N ALA A 199 -16.87 34.59 9.48
CA ALA A 199 -16.98 34.05 10.83
C ALA A 199 -15.60 33.74 11.46
N LEU A 200 -14.66 33.20 10.67
CA LEU A 200 -13.30 32.89 11.12
C LEU A 200 -12.51 34.18 11.44
N ALA A 201 -12.73 35.25 10.66
CA ALA A 201 -12.14 36.56 10.92
C ALA A 201 -12.72 37.27 12.16
N GLN A 202 -13.99 37.00 12.50
CA GLN A 202 -14.64 37.52 13.71
C GLN A 202 -14.15 36.81 14.97
N ALA A 203 -13.85 35.50 14.90
CA ALA A 203 -13.32 34.73 16.02
C ALA A 203 -11.96 35.23 16.53
N ILE A 204 -11.12 35.79 15.64
CA ILE A 204 -9.83 36.39 16.03
C ILE A 204 -10.05 37.66 16.89
N GLY A 205 -11.13 38.41 16.64
CA GLY A 205 -11.44 39.68 17.33
C GLY A 205 -11.77 39.55 18.82
N GLY A 206 -12.02 38.34 19.32
CA GLY A 206 -12.22 38.08 20.76
C GLY A 206 -10.93 38.07 21.59
N LEU A 207 -9.75 38.19 20.96
CA LEU A 207 -8.45 38.14 21.63
C LEU A 207 -8.02 39.48 22.26
N SER A 208 -8.63 40.61 21.89
CA SER A 208 -8.34 41.90 22.54
C SER A 208 -8.87 41.95 23.98
N PRO A 209 -8.16 42.56 24.94
CA PRO A 209 -8.72 42.78 26.27
C PRO A 209 -9.96 43.69 26.13
N ALA A 210 -11.12 43.17 26.53
CA ALA A 210 -12.32 43.95 26.66
C ALA A 210 -12.06 45.10 27.65
N THR A 211 -12.02 46.34 27.14
CA THR A 211 -12.17 47.52 27.99
C THR A 211 -13.61 47.54 28.50
N GLY A 212 -13.82 47.11 29.75
CA GLY A 212 -15.10 47.30 30.45
C GLY A 212 -15.58 46.03 31.15
N GLY A 213 -15.71 46.11 32.47
CA GLY A 213 -15.91 44.97 33.37
C GLY A 213 -17.23 44.22 33.19
N GLY A 214 -17.15 42.92 33.48
CA GLY A 214 -18.28 42.01 33.62
C GLY A 214 -17.78 40.57 33.73
N THR A 215 -17.87 39.98 34.92
CA THR A 215 -17.57 38.58 35.19
C THR A 215 -18.56 37.66 34.46
N ALA A 216 -18.10 36.87 33.50
CA ALA A 216 -18.80 35.66 33.02
C ALA A 216 -17.79 34.66 32.45
N GLY A 217 -17.98 33.39 32.78
CA GLY A 217 -16.97 32.35 32.73
C GLY A 217 -16.70 31.73 31.36
N ILE A 218 -15.61 30.99 31.31
CA ILE A 218 -15.21 30.09 30.23
C ILE A 218 -16.21 28.93 30.22
N GLY A 219 -17.20 28.99 29.33
CA GLY A 219 -18.22 27.96 29.17
C GLY A 219 -18.96 28.10 27.84
N SER A 220 -18.94 27.01 27.07
CA SER A 220 -19.83 26.71 25.93
C SER A 220 -19.52 27.37 24.57
N LEU A 221 -18.70 26.68 23.77
CA LEU A 221 -18.87 26.61 22.32
C LEU A 221 -19.67 25.34 22.00
N THR A 222 -20.98 25.41 22.23
CA THR A 222 -21.97 24.47 21.71
C THR A 222 -23.24 25.28 21.44
N ALA A 223 -23.85 25.03 20.28
CA ALA A 223 -25.04 25.65 19.72
C ALA A 223 -24.85 26.98 18.97
N ILE A 224 -24.99 26.93 17.64
CA ILE A 224 -26.06 27.61 16.88
C ILE A 224 -26.36 26.74 15.64
N ILE A 225 -27.55 26.13 15.62
CA ILE A 225 -28.25 25.67 14.41
C ILE A 225 -29.61 26.39 14.38
N LEU A 226 -29.90 26.98 13.21
CA LEU A 226 -31.17 27.47 12.63
C LEU A 226 -31.95 28.64 13.26
N ALA A 227 -32.15 29.72 12.48
CA ALA A 227 -33.41 30.04 11.77
C ALA A 227 -33.39 31.47 11.15
N GLY A 228 -33.98 31.64 9.96
CA GLY A 228 -34.48 32.95 9.49
C GLY A 228 -34.33 33.28 8.00
N THR A 229 -35.40 33.06 7.23
CA THR A 229 -35.64 33.36 5.80
C THR A 229 -35.82 34.86 5.46
N VAL A 230 -35.49 35.24 4.20
CA VAL A 230 -36.28 36.03 3.20
C VAL A 230 -35.36 36.89 2.30
N GLY A 231 -35.51 36.78 0.97
CA GLY A 231 -35.02 37.78 0.00
C GLY A 231 -34.82 37.27 -1.43
N LEU A 232 -35.83 37.47 -2.28
CA LEU A 232 -35.98 37.06 -3.67
C LEU A 232 -35.11 37.87 -4.67
N ALA A 233 -34.67 37.22 -5.77
CA ALA A 233 -34.41 37.70 -7.14
C ALA A 233 -33.11 37.06 -7.69
N GLY A 234 -33.02 36.28 -8.76
CA GLY A 234 -33.93 35.98 -9.87
C GLY A 234 -33.14 36.14 -11.17
N VAL A 235 -32.63 35.07 -11.78
CA VAL A 235 -32.36 34.99 -13.24
C VAL A 235 -32.50 33.53 -13.72
N ALA A 236 -33.36 33.41 -14.75
CA ALA A 236 -33.78 32.32 -15.61
C ALA A 236 -32.97 31.00 -15.68
N ALA A 237 -33.73 29.90 -15.57
CA ALA A 237 -33.34 28.55 -15.95
C ALA A 237 -33.38 28.35 -17.48
N VAL A 238 -32.33 27.75 -18.05
CA VAL A 238 -32.43 26.94 -19.26
C VAL A 238 -32.47 25.49 -18.79
N VAL A 239 -33.65 24.89 -18.82
CA VAL A 239 -33.85 23.46 -18.54
C VAL A 239 -33.52 22.68 -19.81
N VAL A 240 -32.38 21.98 -19.82
CA VAL A 240 -32.16 20.85 -20.72
C VAL A 240 -32.67 19.61 -20.00
N SER A 241 -33.87 19.16 -20.36
CA SER A 241 -34.46 17.91 -19.89
C SER A 241 -33.75 16.73 -20.54
N ILE A 242 -32.79 16.10 -19.85
CA ILE A 242 -32.30 14.78 -20.24
C ILE A 242 -33.21 13.74 -19.59
N ARG A 243 -34.12 13.16 -20.39
CA ARG A 243 -34.84 11.94 -19.99
C ARG A 243 -33.86 10.77 -19.95
N PRO A 244 -33.97 9.84 -18.98
CA PRO A 244 -33.22 8.59 -19.04
C PRO A 244 -33.66 7.81 -20.27
N GLN A 245 -32.71 7.50 -21.16
CA GLN A 245 -32.91 6.53 -22.22
C GLN A 245 -32.98 5.13 -21.56
N PRO A 246 -33.95 4.27 -21.95
CA PRO A 246 -33.92 2.87 -21.54
C PRO A 246 -32.63 2.22 -22.04
N SER A 247 -32.02 1.39 -21.18
CA SER A 247 -30.86 0.57 -21.50
C SER A 247 -31.09 -0.14 -22.84
N ALA A 248 -30.39 0.33 -23.87
CA ALA A 248 -30.25 -0.42 -25.09
C ALA A 248 -29.50 -1.69 -24.73
N ALA A 249 -30.10 -2.85 -24.97
CA ALA A 249 -29.41 -4.13 -24.93
C ALA A 249 -28.13 -3.99 -25.76
N MET A 250 -26.98 -4.22 -25.12
CA MET A 250 -25.69 -4.18 -25.79
C MET A 250 -25.73 -5.16 -26.97
N PRO A 251 -25.38 -4.74 -28.20
CA PRO A 251 -25.16 -5.70 -29.26
C PRO A 251 -24.10 -6.68 -28.77
N VAL A 252 -24.29 -7.97 -29.02
CA VAL A 252 -23.28 -9.01 -28.75
C VAL A 252 -21.97 -8.50 -29.33
N ALA A 253 -21.02 -8.13 -28.46
CA ALA A 253 -19.77 -7.54 -28.89
C ALA A 253 -19.07 -8.56 -29.79
N THR A 254 -18.91 -8.22 -31.06
CA THR A 254 -18.05 -8.96 -31.98
C THR A 254 -16.68 -9.01 -31.33
N GLU A 255 -16.27 -10.20 -30.92
CA GLU A 255 -14.98 -10.44 -30.29
C GLU A 255 -13.86 -10.17 -31.30
N ILE A 256 -12.91 -9.31 -30.94
CA ILE A 256 -11.78 -8.93 -31.78
C ILE A 256 -10.69 -9.96 -31.61
N ARG A 257 -10.52 -10.83 -32.60
CA ARG A 257 -9.46 -11.83 -32.61
C ARG A 257 -8.11 -11.18 -32.93
N ILE A 258 -7.09 -11.55 -32.18
CA ILE A 258 -5.70 -11.10 -32.37
C ILE A 258 -4.80 -12.34 -32.48
N ALA A 259 -4.14 -12.53 -33.62
CA ALA A 259 -3.24 -13.66 -33.84
C ALA A 259 -1.88 -13.44 -33.15
N ALA A 260 -1.16 -14.53 -32.87
CA ALA A 260 0.19 -14.44 -32.32
C ALA A 260 1.12 -13.63 -33.27
N GLY A 261 1.79 -12.63 -32.70
CA GLY A 261 2.67 -11.71 -33.43
C GLY A 261 1.98 -10.42 -33.90
N GLU A 262 0.65 -10.32 -33.82
CA GLU A 262 -0.04 -9.05 -33.97
C GLU A 262 0.12 -8.19 -32.70
N ASP A 263 0.13 -6.87 -32.89
CA ASP A 263 0.27 -5.91 -31.80
C ASP A 263 -1.06 -5.75 -31.04
N ILE A 264 -1.08 -6.28 -29.81
CA ILE A 264 -2.26 -6.27 -28.94
C ILE A 264 -2.60 -4.86 -28.51
N GLN A 265 -1.60 -4.03 -28.16
CA GLN A 265 -1.85 -2.66 -27.73
C GLN A 265 -2.44 -1.83 -28.86
N ALA A 266 -1.91 -1.97 -30.07
CA ALA A 266 -2.46 -1.28 -31.24
C ALA A 266 -3.90 -1.72 -31.53
N ALA A 267 -4.29 -2.95 -31.23
CA ALA A 267 -5.68 -3.39 -31.28
C ALA A 267 -6.52 -2.71 -30.20
N VAL A 268 -6.06 -2.67 -28.95
CA VAL A 268 -6.73 -1.97 -27.84
C VAL A 268 -6.94 -0.49 -28.20
N ASP A 269 -5.92 0.20 -28.68
CA ASP A 269 -5.96 1.63 -29.00
C ASP A 269 -7.01 1.97 -30.05
N ARG A 270 -7.17 1.11 -31.07
CA ARG A 270 -8.11 1.31 -32.18
C ARG A 270 -9.57 1.02 -31.83
N HIS A 271 -9.86 0.35 -30.72
CA HIS A 271 -11.21 -0.05 -30.33
C HIS A 271 -11.71 0.74 -29.11
N PRO A 272 -13.03 0.94 -28.96
CA PRO A 272 -13.58 1.64 -27.80
C PRO A 272 -13.38 0.85 -26.49
N PRO A 273 -13.41 1.51 -25.32
CA PRO A 273 -13.45 0.82 -24.03
C PRO A 273 -14.61 -0.19 -23.94
N GLY A 274 -14.40 -1.30 -23.24
CA GLY A 274 -15.38 -2.38 -23.13
C GLY A 274 -15.26 -3.43 -24.22
N THR A 275 -14.19 -3.38 -25.02
CA THR A 275 -14.00 -4.32 -26.14
C THR A 275 -13.54 -5.68 -25.63
N ARG A 276 -14.04 -6.74 -26.28
CA ARG A 276 -13.62 -8.13 -26.02
C ARG A 276 -12.58 -8.54 -27.05
N PHE A 277 -11.41 -8.95 -26.58
CA PHE A 277 -10.29 -9.42 -27.38
C PHE A 277 -10.06 -10.92 -27.14
N LEU A 278 -9.97 -11.67 -28.23
CA LEU A 278 -9.59 -13.09 -28.22
C LEU A 278 -8.15 -13.22 -28.70
N LEU A 279 -7.25 -13.57 -27.80
CA LEU A 279 -5.85 -13.83 -28.13
C LEU A 279 -5.73 -15.25 -28.67
N GLY A 280 -5.35 -15.38 -29.93
CA GLY A 280 -5.18 -16.66 -30.60
C GLY A 280 -4.06 -17.49 -29.99
N ALA A 281 -4.13 -18.81 -30.16
CA ALA A 281 -3.09 -19.72 -29.69
C ALA A 281 -1.69 -19.36 -30.22
N GLY A 282 -0.66 -19.59 -29.40
CA GLY A 282 0.74 -19.26 -29.70
C GLY A 282 1.33 -18.22 -28.74
N ILE A 283 2.62 -17.91 -28.96
CA ILE A 283 3.37 -16.99 -28.10
C ILE A 283 3.27 -15.55 -28.61
N HIS A 284 2.62 -14.70 -27.83
CA HIS A 284 2.53 -13.25 -27.96
C HIS A 284 3.74 -12.62 -27.26
N ARG A 285 4.87 -12.58 -27.98
CA ARG A 285 6.17 -12.15 -27.43
C ARG A 285 6.25 -10.65 -27.22
N GLN A 286 6.83 -10.28 -26.08
CA GLN A 286 7.16 -8.93 -25.64
C GLN A 286 5.97 -7.96 -25.67
N GLN A 287 4.74 -8.48 -25.58
CA GLN A 287 3.53 -7.67 -25.55
C GLN A 287 3.34 -7.04 -24.17
N ILE A 288 2.94 -5.78 -24.16
CA ILE A 288 2.57 -5.00 -22.98
C ILE A 288 1.23 -4.35 -23.30
N VAL A 289 0.25 -4.54 -22.43
CA VAL A 289 -1.11 -4.08 -22.63
C VAL A 289 -1.50 -3.10 -21.52
N GLN A 290 -1.98 -1.93 -21.93
CA GLN A 290 -2.71 -0.96 -21.14
C GLN A 290 -4.17 -1.00 -21.57
N PRO A 291 -5.01 -1.77 -20.86
CA PRO A 291 -6.43 -1.88 -21.15
C PRO A 291 -7.16 -0.54 -21.03
N LYS A 292 -8.33 -0.46 -21.65
CA LYS A 292 -9.34 0.56 -21.37
C LYS A 292 -10.42 0.00 -20.43
N ASP A 293 -11.22 0.89 -19.85
CA ASP A 293 -12.28 0.50 -18.91
C ASP A 293 -13.21 -0.55 -19.50
N GLY A 294 -13.40 -1.66 -18.78
CA GLY A 294 -14.29 -2.74 -19.18
C GLY A 294 -13.74 -3.69 -20.25
N ASP A 295 -12.52 -3.49 -20.75
CA ASP A 295 -11.94 -4.38 -21.75
C ASP A 295 -11.80 -5.82 -21.20
N GLY A 296 -12.04 -6.79 -22.07
CA GLY A 296 -11.91 -8.20 -21.74
C GLY A 296 -10.91 -8.89 -22.66
N PHE A 297 -9.99 -9.66 -22.10
CA PHE A 297 -9.00 -10.45 -22.80
C PHE A 297 -9.22 -11.91 -22.49
N THR A 298 -9.39 -12.73 -23.52
CA THR A 298 -9.56 -14.18 -23.39
C THR A 298 -8.54 -14.88 -24.27
N GLY A 299 -7.80 -15.82 -23.68
CA GLY A 299 -6.88 -16.68 -24.41
C GLY A 299 -7.60 -17.89 -25.00
N GLU A 300 -7.29 -18.22 -26.25
CA GLU A 300 -7.49 -19.59 -26.72
C GLU A 300 -6.53 -20.55 -26.00
N PRO A 301 -6.85 -21.86 -25.92
CA PRO A 301 -5.93 -22.86 -25.39
C PRO A 301 -4.55 -22.75 -26.05
N GLY A 302 -3.51 -22.53 -25.23
CA GLY A 302 -2.14 -22.33 -25.70
C GLY A 302 -1.78 -20.89 -26.09
N ALA A 303 -2.63 -19.89 -25.80
CA ALA A 303 -2.27 -18.48 -25.90
C ALA A 303 -1.36 -18.07 -24.72
N VAL A 304 -0.13 -17.68 -25.03
CA VAL A 304 0.91 -17.33 -24.06
C VAL A 304 1.35 -15.88 -24.27
N MET A 305 1.23 -15.05 -23.25
CA MET A 305 1.87 -13.74 -23.16
C MET A 305 3.25 -13.91 -22.54
N SER A 306 4.31 -13.65 -23.31
CA SER A 306 5.70 -13.81 -22.82
C SER A 306 6.43 -12.47 -22.83
N GLY A 307 6.96 -12.05 -21.69
CA GLY A 307 7.81 -10.85 -21.57
C GLY A 307 9.24 -11.03 -22.10
N ALA A 308 9.60 -12.25 -22.51
CA ALA A 308 10.95 -12.59 -22.93
C ALA A 308 11.24 -12.43 -24.43
N ARG A 309 12.51 -12.16 -24.71
CA ARG A 309 13.12 -12.11 -26.04
C ARG A 309 14.09 -13.28 -26.24
N VAL A 310 14.05 -13.89 -27.42
CA VAL A 310 15.02 -14.91 -27.83
C VAL A 310 16.37 -14.26 -28.14
N LEU A 311 17.44 -14.84 -27.62
CA LEU A 311 18.81 -14.41 -27.83
C LEU A 311 19.54 -15.36 -28.77
N THR A 312 20.21 -14.81 -29.79
CA THR A 312 21.02 -15.56 -30.75
C THR A 312 22.35 -14.86 -30.99
N GLY A 313 23.41 -15.61 -31.28
CA GLY A 313 24.70 -15.02 -31.64
C GLY A 313 25.67 -14.81 -30.48
N PHE A 314 25.64 -15.69 -29.47
CA PHE A 314 26.67 -15.71 -28.44
C PHE A 314 28.05 -16.01 -29.04
N VAL A 315 29.05 -15.27 -28.60
CA VAL A 315 30.46 -15.46 -28.96
C VAL A 315 31.19 -16.02 -27.75
N ARG A 316 32.02 -17.04 -27.98
CA ARG A 316 32.85 -17.62 -26.93
C ARG A 316 34.02 -16.69 -26.61
N ASP A 317 34.22 -16.39 -25.34
CA ASP A 317 35.37 -15.64 -24.82
C ASP A 317 35.92 -16.35 -23.58
N GLY A 318 37.07 -17.01 -23.73
CA GLY A 318 37.63 -17.88 -22.69
C GLY A 318 36.67 -19.01 -22.28
N SER A 319 36.30 -19.05 -21.00
CA SER A 319 35.32 -19.99 -20.43
C SER A 319 33.88 -19.51 -20.52
N HIS A 320 33.63 -18.29 -20.97
CA HIS A 320 32.32 -17.67 -20.98
C HIS A 320 31.74 -17.56 -22.39
N TRP A 321 30.43 -17.37 -22.46
CA TRP A 321 29.70 -17.04 -23.67
C TRP A 321 29.07 -15.66 -23.54
N ILE A 322 29.34 -14.78 -24.48
CA ILE A 322 28.97 -13.36 -24.37
C ILE A 322 28.05 -12.99 -25.53
N ILE A 323 26.98 -12.27 -25.22
CA ILE A 323 26.15 -11.56 -26.19
C ILE A 323 26.13 -10.07 -25.86
N ALA A 324 26.47 -9.25 -26.83
CA ALA A 324 26.51 -7.79 -26.69
C ALA A 324 25.13 -7.15 -27.00
N GLN A 325 25.07 -5.81 -26.93
CA GLN A 325 23.90 -5.00 -27.29
C GLN A 325 22.64 -5.32 -26.46
N GLN A 326 22.85 -5.72 -25.21
CA GLN A 326 21.78 -5.92 -24.23
C GLN A 326 21.64 -4.64 -23.41
N SER A 327 20.67 -3.80 -23.77
CA SER A 327 20.48 -2.48 -23.16
C SER A 327 19.34 -2.44 -22.13
N GLN A 328 18.63 -3.55 -21.92
CA GLN A 328 17.56 -3.62 -20.92
C GLN A 328 18.12 -3.36 -19.52
N ARG A 329 17.37 -2.57 -18.73
CA ARG A 329 17.73 -2.16 -17.37
C ARG A 329 16.46 -1.76 -16.63
N GLY A 330 15.81 -2.74 -16.03
CA GLY A 330 14.64 -2.55 -15.19
C GLY A 330 14.99 -1.93 -13.84
N GLN A 331 13.95 -1.56 -13.11
CA GLN A 331 14.12 -0.96 -11.79
C GLN A 331 14.67 -1.99 -10.80
N VAL A 332 15.84 -1.69 -10.22
CA VAL A 332 16.39 -2.46 -9.11
C VAL A 332 15.56 -2.20 -7.85
N HIS A 333 15.02 -3.25 -7.25
CA HIS A 333 14.20 -3.14 -6.03
C HIS A 333 14.23 -4.42 -5.23
N GLY A 334 14.07 -4.30 -3.91
CA GLY A 334 14.09 -5.42 -2.98
C GLY A 334 15.49 -5.87 -2.58
N THR A 335 15.55 -6.97 -1.84
CA THR A 335 16.79 -7.54 -1.30
C THR A 335 16.77 -9.04 -1.56
N GLY A 336 17.83 -9.54 -2.18
CA GLY A 336 18.08 -10.98 -2.33
C GLY A 336 18.69 -11.57 -1.07
N ASP A 337 18.49 -12.86 -0.86
CA ASP A 337 19.25 -13.58 0.17
C ASP A 337 20.75 -13.63 -0.20
N ALA A 338 21.57 -14.15 0.72
CA ALA A 338 23.03 -14.20 0.55
C ALA A 338 23.49 -15.07 -0.64
N GLN A 339 22.68 -16.05 -1.06
CA GLN A 339 22.96 -16.94 -2.19
C GLN A 339 22.47 -16.37 -3.52
N HIS A 340 21.52 -15.43 -3.48
CA HIS A 340 20.87 -14.84 -4.65
C HIS A 340 21.07 -13.32 -4.72
N PRO A 341 22.32 -12.83 -4.79
CA PRO A 341 22.60 -11.40 -4.79
C PRO A 341 22.10 -10.67 -6.05
N GLY A 342 21.74 -11.42 -7.11
CA GLY A 342 21.09 -10.90 -8.32
C GLY A 342 19.58 -10.71 -8.21
N ALA A 343 18.90 -11.21 -7.18
CA ALA A 343 17.45 -11.12 -7.05
C ALA A 343 16.88 -9.70 -7.19
N PRO A 344 17.51 -8.61 -6.72
CA PRO A 344 16.95 -7.26 -6.91
C PRO A 344 16.88 -6.77 -8.36
N PHE A 345 17.47 -7.50 -9.32
CA PHE A 345 17.60 -7.12 -10.72
C PHE A 345 16.60 -7.89 -11.57
N PRO A 346 15.64 -7.22 -12.22
CA PRO A 346 14.46 -7.87 -12.75
C PRO A 346 14.64 -8.70 -14.03
N GLU A 347 15.80 -8.59 -14.67
CA GLU A 347 16.13 -9.43 -15.80
C GLU A 347 16.47 -10.85 -15.35
N ASP A 348 15.85 -11.81 -16.02
CA ASP A 348 16.11 -13.24 -15.90
C ASP A 348 16.68 -13.76 -17.23
N LEU A 349 17.41 -14.87 -17.14
CA LEU A 349 17.93 -15.60 -18.29
C LEU A 349 17.51 -17.05 -18.19
N PHE A 350 17.01 -17.58 -19.30
CA PHE A 350 16.49 -18.93 -19.44
C PHE A 350 17.28 -19.67 -20.50
N LEU A 351 17.54 -20.94 -20.25
CA LEU A 351 18.22 -21.84 -21.19
C LEU A 351 17.45 -23.15 -21.29
N ASP A 352 16.80 -23.39 -22.43
CA ASP A 352 15.80 -24.44 -22.64
C ASP A 352 14.73 -24.44 -21.55
N ASP A 353 14.08 -23.28 -21.36
CA ASP A 353 13.05 -23.01 -20.34
C ASP A 353 13.52 -23.11 -18.87
N ARG A 354 14.76 -23.52 -18.61
CA ARG A 354 15.33 -23.55 -17.27
C ARG A 354 15.85 -22.15 -16.88
N PRO A 355 15.35 -21.55 -15.77
CA PRO A 355 15.91 -20.29 -15.27
C PRO A 355 17.35 -20.49 -14.76
N LEU A 356 18.19 -19.47 -14.98
CA LEU A 356 19.57 -19.43 -14.54
C LEU A 356 19.76 -18.42 -13.40
N THR A 357 20.69 -18.71 -12.48
CA THR A 357 20.94 -17.84 -11.32
C THR A 357 21.73 -16.60 -11.74
N HIS A 358 21.17 -15.42 -11.45
CA HIS A 358 21.83 -14.14 -11.72
C HIS A 358 22.90 -13.85 -10.66
N VAL A 359 24.16 -13.79 -11.08
CA VAL A 359 25.30 -13.40 -10.24
C VAL A 359 25.72 -11.95 -10.48
N ARG A 360 26.47 -11.37 -9.55
CA ARG A 360 26.77 -9.91 -9.53
C ARG A 360 28.11 -9.51 -10.13
N SER A 361 28.91 -10.47 -10.58
CA SER A 361 30.19 -10.21 -11.22
C SER A 361 30.53 -11.29 -12.22
N MET A 362 31.36 -10.94 -13.19
CA MET A 362 31.86 -11.87 -14.21
C MET A 362 32.65 -13.04 -13.60
N ASP A 363 33.40 -12.79 -12.52
CA ASP A 363 34.20 -13.83 -11.82
C ASP A 363 33.32 -14.90 -11.17
N ALA A 364 32.07 -14.58 -10.84
CA ALA A 364 31.12 -15.52 -10.27
C ALA A 364 30.38 -16.36 -11.33
N VAL A 365 30.60 -16.09 -12.62
CA VAL A 365 29.91 -16.80 -13.71
C VAL A 365 30.53 -18.18 -13.92
N GLY A 366 29.76 -19.21 -13.58
CA GLY A 366 29.99 -20.61 -13.88
C GLY A 366 28.72 -21.31 -14.42
N THR A 367 28.75 -22.64 -14.52
CA THR A 367 27.62 -23.44 -15.02
C THR A 367 26.33 -23.15 -14.23
N GLY A 368 25.22 -22.94 -14.93
CA GLY A 368 23.93 -22.64 -14.31
C GLY A 368 23.73 -21.17 -13.88
N THR A 369 24.75 -20.32 -14.07
CA THR A 369 24.72 -18.91 -13.67
C THR A 369 25.01 -17.98 -14.84
N TRP A 370 24.66 -16.70 -14.68
CA TRP A 370 24.89 -15.67 -15.67
C TRP A 370 25.05 -14.30 -15.02
N TYR A 371 25.67 -13.37 -15.75
CA TYR A 371 25.89 -11.99 -15.31
C TYR A 371 25.44 -11.01 -16.37
N PHE A 372 24.70 -9.98 -15.97
CA PHE A 372 24.44 -8.82 -16.80
C PHE A 372 25.48 -7.72 -16.50
N ASP A 373 26.37 -7.47 -17.46
CA ASP A 373 27.25 -6.31 -17.44
C ASP A 373 26.49 -5.11 -18.02
N TYR A 374 25.75 -4.42 -17.16
CA TYR A 374 24.84 -3.37 -17.61
C TYR A 374 25.54 -2.15 -18.19
N ASP A 375 26.80 -1.92 -17.83
CA ASP A 375 27.59 -0.79 -18.30
C ASP A 375 28.21 -1.09 -19.67
N ALA A 376 28.67 -2.34 -19.88
CA ALA A 376 29.10 -2.80 -21.20
C ALA A 376 27.95 -3.29 -22.10
N GLN A 377 26.71 -3.28 -21.60
CA GLN A 377 25.51 -3.73 -22.30
C GLN A 377 25.65 -5.14 -22.88
N ARG A 378 26.08 -6.10 -22.06
CA ARG A 378 26.28 -7.49 -22.47
C ARG A 378 25.83 -8.47 -21.40
N ILE A 379 25.36 -9.62 -21.85
CA ILE A 379 25.06 -10.78 -21.00
C ILE A 379 26.21 -11.77 -21.14
N VAL A 380 26.69 -12.27 -20.01
CA VAL A 380 27.75 -13.27 -19.89
C VAL A 380 27.15 -14.55 -19.31
N LEU A 381 27.29 -15.65 -20.02
CA LEU A 381 26.73 -16.96 -19.69
C LEU A 381 27.86 -17.95 -19.36
N GLY A 382 27.68 -18.73 -18.30
CA GLY A 382 28.69 -19.70 -17.82
C GLY A 382 28.53 -21.13 -18.35
N GLU A 383 27.62 -21.36 -19.30
CA GLU A 383 27.42 -22.65 -19.96
C GLU A 383 27.21 -22.48 -21.47
N ASP A 384 27.39 -23.55 -22.25
CA ASP A 384 27.34 -23.51 -23.72
C ASP A 384 25.89 -23.33 -24.24
N PRO A 385 25.59 -22.24 -24.97
CA PRO A 385 24.26 -22.01 -25.55
C PRO A 385 24.09 -22.61 -26.96
N GLN A 386 25.11 -23.24 -27.55
CA GLN A 386 25.03 -23.69 -28.94
C GLN A 386 23.97 -24.79 -29.14
N GLY A 387 23.07 -24.56 -30.10
CA GLY A 387 21.97 -25.48 -30.40
C GLY A 387 20.85 -25.48 -29.36
N ARG A 388 20.89 -24.55 -28.40
CA ARG A 388 19.93 -24.43 -27.30
C ARG A 388 19.14 -23.13 -27.40
N GLN A 389 17.96 -23.10 -26.80
CA GLN A 389 17.16 -21.88 -26.76
C GLN A 389 17.60 -21.02 -25.58
N VAL A 390 18.04 -19.79 -25.85
CA VAL A 390 18.33 -18.79 -24.82
C VAL A 390 17.31 -17.67 -24.90
N GLU A 391 16.70 -17.34 -23.77
CA GLU A 391 15.74 -16.25 -23.66
C GLU A 391 16.05 -15.37 -22.46
N THR A 392 15.80 -14.07 -22.59
CA THR A 392 15.93 -13.11 -21.49
C THR A 392 14.62 -12.35 -21.31
N SER A 393 14.20 -12.13 -20.07
CA SER A 393 13.05 -11.27 -19.78
C SER A 393 13.41 -9.81 -20.08
N VAL A 394 12.48 -9.07 -20.70
CA VAL A 394 12.71 -7.67 -21.13
C VAL A 394 11.54 -6.78 -20.76
N SER A 395 10.31 -7.24 -20.96
CA SER A 395 9.10 -6.45 -20.66
C SER A 395 8.75 -6.50 -19.18
N GLU A 396 8.39 -5.36 -18.58
CA GLU A 396 8.10 -5.30 -17.13
C GLU A 396 6.76 -5.93 -16.73
N SER A 397 5.73 -5.86 -17.57
CA SER A 397 4.40 -6.43 -17.27
C SER A 397 3.62 -6.76 -18.55
N ALA A 398 2.72 -7.75 -18.45
CA ALA A 398 1.79 -8.13 -19.51
C ALA A 398 0.61 -7.17 -19.58
N PHE A 399 0.02 -6.89 -18.42
CA PHE A 399 -1.14 -6.01 -18.27
C PHE A 399 -0.88 -5.02 -17.14
N SER A 400 -1.07 -3.73 -17.41
CA SER A 400 -0.93 -2.67 -16.40
C SER A 400 -1.81 -1.47 -16.74
N GLY A 401 -1.86 -0.48 -15.85
CA GLY A 401 -2.55 0.78 -16.10
C GLY A 401 -3.81 0.96 -15.24
N PRO A 402 -4.43 2.15 -15.34
CA PRO A 402 -5.43 2.61 -14.38
C PRO A 402 -6.87 2.18 -14.69
N ALA A 403 -7.09 1.46 -15.80
CA ALA A 403 -8.43 1.09 -16.25
C ALA A 403 -9.21 0.31 -15.18
N GLU A 404 -10.52 0.45 -15.17
CA GLU A 404 -11.39 -0.28 -14.25
C GLU A 404 -12.15 -1.41 -14.96
N ARG A 405 -12.56 -2.43 -14.19
CA ARG A 405 -13.45 -3.51 -14.68
C ARG A 405 -12.87 -4.32 -15.85
N VAL A 406 -11.54 -4.46 -15.90
CA VAL A 406 -10.85 -5.28 -16.90
C VAL A 406 -11.05 -6.77 -16.57
N MET A 407 -11.25 -7.59 -17.59
CA MET A 407 -11.31 -9.05 -17.46
C MET A 407 -10.14 -9.70 -18.18
N ILE A 408 -9.44 -10.63 -17.54
CA ILE A 408 -8.36 -11.43 -18.14
C ILE A 408 -8.67 -12.90 -17.84
N ARG A 409 -8.77 -13.73 -18.88
CA ARG A 409 -9.18 -15.13 -18.73
C ARG A 409 -8.42 -16.08 -19.64
N GLY A 410 -8.06 -17.27 -19.14
CA GLY A 410 -7.59 -18.37 -19.98
C GLY A 410 -6.23 -18.13 -20.65
N LEU A 411 -5.40 -17.26 -20.07
CA LEU A 411 -4.08 -16.91 -20.61
C LEU A 411 -2.95 -17.47 -19.76
N ALA A 412 -1.89 -17.90 -20.41
CA ALA A 412 -0.59 -18.07 -19.77
C ALA A 412 0.19 -16.74 -19.84
N ILE A 413 0.79 -16.33 -18.72
CA ILE A 413 1.54 -15.08 -18.58
C ILE A 413 2.88 -15.38 -17.93
N GLU A 414 3.96 -15.20 -18.70
CA GLU A 414 5.28 -15.67 -18.31
C GLU A 414 6.46 -14.76 -18.65
N ARG A 415 7.55 -14.93 -17.91
CA ARG A 415 8.88 -14.36 -18.20
C ARG A 415 8.89 -12.85 -18.34
N TYR A 416 8.07 -12.15 -17.55
CA TYR A 416 8.13 -10.70 -17.42
C TYR A 416 9.20 -10.29 -16.40
N ALA A 417 9.98 -9.28 -16.77
CA ALA A 417 10.98 -8.62 -15.93
C ALA A 417 10.30 -7.66 -14.95
N ALA A 418 9.29 -8.14 -14.22
CA ALA A 418 8.58 -7.35 -13.23
C ALA A 418 9.53 -7.04 -12.06
N PRO A 419 9.78 -5.76 -11.72
CA PRO A 419 10.52 -5.44 -10.51
C PRO A 419 9.82 -5.99 -9.27
N ALA A 420 10.56 -6.22 -8.19
CA ALA A 420 9.95 -6.60 -6.93
C ALA A 420 8.84 -5.60 -6.53
N GLN A 421 7.77 -6.08 -5.90
CA GLN A 421 6.53 -5.36 -5.62
C GLN A 421 5.71 -4.90 -6.85
N SER A 422 6.15 -5.21 -8.07
CA SER A 422 5.35 -5.08 -9.29
C SER A 422 4.82 -6.44 -9.74
N GLY A 423 3.66 -6.46 -10.37
CA GLY A 423 3.06 -7.66 -10.94
C GLY A 423 3.26 -7.78 -12.45
N ALA A 424 3.44 -8.99 -12.97
CA ALA A 424 3.29 -9.26 -14.40
C ALA A 424 1.87 -8.92 -14.88
N ILE A 425 0.88 -9.16 -14.02
CA ILE A 425 -0.46 -8.54 -14.10
C ILE A 425 -0.56 -7.45 -13.04
N GLY A 426 -1.00 -6.25 -13.44
CA GLY A 426 -1.24 -5.10 -12.57
C GLY A 426 -0.09 -4.10 -12.52
N GLY A 427 1.12 -4.47 -12.93
CA GLY A 427 2.29 -3.58 -12.90
C GLY A 427 2.54 -3.02 -11.49
N ARG A 428 2.89 -1.74 -11.38
CA ARG A 428 3.13 -1.04 -10.08
C ARG A 428 1.87 -0.39 -9.50
N SER A 429 0.98 0.08 -10.37
CA SER A 429 -0.19 0.88 -9.98
C SER A 429 -1.40 0.48 -10.83
N PRO A 430 -2.03 -0.66 -10.50
CA PRO A 430 -3.20 -1.13 -11.22
C PRO A 430 -4.44 -0.26 -10.94
N GLY A 431 -5.36 -0.22 -11.90
CA GLY A 431 -6.73 0.27 -11.71
C GLY A 431 -7.57 -0.68 -10.85
N SER A 432 -8.85 -0.38 -10.67
CA SER A 432 -9.71 -1.10 -9.72
C SER A 432 -10.62 -2.14 -10.38
N ALA A 433 -11.12 -3.08 -9.58
CA ALA A 433 -12.15 -4.05 -10.00
C ALA A 433 -11.78 -4.95 -11.19
N TRP A 434 -10.52 -5.38 -11.32
CA TRP A 434 -10.17 -6.36 -12.35
C TRP A 434 -10.59 -7.77 -11.95
N THR A 435 -10.91 -8.60 -12.95
CA THR A 435 -11.21 -10.02 -12.79
C THR A 435 -10.16 -10.83 -13.54
N ILE A 436 -9.41 -11.65 -12.80
CA ILE A 436 -8.41 -12.59 -13.34
C ILE A 436 -8.93 -14.00 -13.07
N ASP A 437 -9.14 -14.79 -14.12
CA ASP A 437 -9.85 -16.06 -14.00
C ASP A 437 -9.23 -17.15 -14.91
N HIS A 438 -9.03 -18.37 -14.40
CA HIS A 438 -8.50 -19.50 -15.19
C HIS A 438 -7.19 -19.18 -15.94
N CYS A 439 -6.29 -18.38 -15.36
CA CYS A 439 -5.00 -18.03 -15.95
C CYS A 439 -3.85 -18.84 -15.34
N GLU A 440 -2.76 -18.98 -16.10
CA GLU A 440 -1.47 -19.50 -15.65
C GLU A 440 -0.47 -18.33 -15.57
N ILE A 441 0.10 -18.08 -14.40
CA ILE A 441 0.99 -16.95 -14.15
C ILE A 441 2.29 -17.49 -13.54
N GLN A 442 3.35 -17.55 -14.34
CA GLN A 442 4.58 -18.23 -13.92
C GLN A 442 5.87 -17.67 -14.47
N GLY A 443 6.97 -17.91 -13.76
CA GLY A 443 8.31 -17.55 -14.23
C GLY A 443 8.50 -16.04 -14.45
N ASN A 444 7.68 -15.21 -13.81
CA ASN A 444 7.83 -13.75 -13.83
C ASN A 444 8.74 -13.34 -12.68
N HIS A 445 9.61 -12.36 -12.87
CA HIS A 445 10.63 -12.05 -11.89
C HIS A 445 10.08 -11.53 -10.54
N GLY A 446 9.16 -10.56 -10.59
CA GLY A 446 8.57 -9.94 -9.41
C GLY A 446 7.40 -10.75 -8.85
N ALA A 447 6.30 -10.05 -8.54
CA ALA A 447 5.04 -10.72 -8.25
C ALA A 447 4.42 -11.25 -9.54
N GLY A 448 3.73 -12.38 -9.48
CA GLY A 448 2.87 -12.83 -10.58
C GLY A 448 1.73 -11.83 -10.81
N ILE A 449 1.01 -11.49 -9.74
CA ILE A 449 -0.14 -10.58 -9.77
C ILE A 449 0.04 -9.50 -8.69
N ARG A 450 -0.07 -8.22 -9.08
CA ARG A 450 -0.26 -7.10 -8.16
C ARG A 450 -1.72 -6.64 -8.21
N ILE A 451 -2.45 -6.86 -7.12
CA ILE A 451 -3.86 -6.50 -7.02
C ILE A 451 -4.06 -5.04 -6.59
N ALA A 452 -5.28 -4.54 -6.84
CA ALA A 452 -5.79 -3.29 -6.31
C ALA A 452 -7.23 -3.46 -5.78
N ALA A 453 -7.86 -2.37 -5.34
CA ALA A 453 -9.18 -2.42 -4.72
C ALA A 453 -10.24 -3.13 -5.60
N ARG A 454 -11.06 -3.96 -4.97
CA ARG A 454 -12.17 -4.72 -5.57
C ARG A 454 -11.78 -5.75 -6.63
N TRP A 455 -10.50 -6.15 -6.69
CA TRP A 455 -10.06 -7.20 -7.61
C TRP A 455 -10.63 -8.57 -7.22
N SER A 456 -10.86 -9.41 -8.23
CA SER A 456 -11.18 -10.82 -8.08
C SER A 456 -10.13 -11.65 -8.82
N VAL A 457 -9.52 -12.60 -8.12
CA VAL A 457 -8.57 -13.57 -8.69
C VAL A 457 -9.08 -14.97 -8.37
N ALA A 458 -9.44 -15.73 -9.39
CA ALA A 458 -10.06 -17.04 -9.20
C ALA A 458 -9.54 -18.11 -10.16
N HIS A 459 -9.51 -19.37 -9.71
CA HIS A 459 -9.19 -20.54 -10.54
C HIS A 459 -7.83 -20.45 -11.27
N CYS A 460 -6.88 -19.66 -10.77
CA CYS A 460 -5.60 -19.44 -11.41
C CYS A 460 -4.51 -20.37 -10.86
N GLN A 461 -3.51 -20.65 -11.69
CA GLN A 461 -2.24 -21.24 -11.27
C GLN A 461 -1.21 -20.11 -11.18
N VAL A 462 -0.74 -19.79 -9.99
CA VAL A 462 0.22 -18.69 -9.74
C VAL A 462 1.49 -19.26 -9.14
N ARG A 463 2.46 -19.60 -10.00
CA ARG A 463 3.54 -20.51 -9.63
C ARG A 463 4.90 -20.05 -10.07
N ALA A 464 5.93 -20.41 -9.32
CA ALA A 464 7.32 -20.19 -9.72
C ALA A 464 7.62 -18.73 -10.16
N ASN A 465 6.95 -17.75 -9.56
CA ASN A 465 7.29 -16.35 -9.75
C ASN A 465 8.46 -15.99 -8.82
N GLY A 466 9.27 -15.03 -9.22
CA GLY A 466 10.58 -14.78 -8.63
C GLY A 466 10.51 -14.15 -7.24
N GLN A 467 9.43 -13.43 -6.88
CA GLN A 467 9.24 -12.84 -5.54
C GLN A 467 7.98 -13.35 -4.83
N LEU A 468 6.79 -13.03 -5.35
CA LEU A 468 5.49 -13.32 -4.76
C LEU A 468 4.59 -13.98 -5.81
N GLY A 469 3.68 -14.85 -5.36
CA GLY A 469 2.57 -15.25 -6.23
C GLY A 469 1.61 -14.08 -6.44
N ILE A 470 0.91 -13.69 -5.37
CA ILE A 470 -0.08 -12.60 -5.38
C ILE A 470 0.27 -11.56 -4.32
N GLY A 471 0.43 -10.31 -4.72
CA GLY A 471 0.75 -9.19 -3.83
C GLY A 471 -0.17 -8.00 -4.05
N GLY A 472 -0.21 -7.04 -3.13
CA GLY A 472 -0.80 -5.72 -3.41
C GLY A 472 -1.58 -5.11 -2.25
N ASN A 473 -2.34 -4.07 -2.58
CA ASN A 473 -3.09 -3.28 -1.63
C ASN A 473 -4.44 -2.83 -2.20
N GLY A 474 -5.48 -2.82 -1.37
CA GLY A 474 -6.80 -2.34 -1.75
C GLY A 474 -7.95 -3.11 -1.11
N ASP A 475 -9.03 -2.41 -0.79
CA ASP A 475 -10.17 -2.99 -0.08
C ASP A 475 -11.06 -3.85 -0.97
N GLY A 476 -11.77 -4.79 -0.35
CA GLY A 476 -12.80 -5.61 -1.00
C GLY A 476 -12.26 -6.59 -2.04
N VAL A 477 -11.01 -7.03 -1.88
CA VAL A 477 -10.35 -8.00 -2.75
C VAL A 477 -10.85 -9.40 -2.47
N VAL A 478 -11.02 -10.18 -3.54
CA VAL A 478 -11.40 -11.59 -3.50
C VAL A 478 -10.30 -12.42 -4.16
N VAL A 479 -9.79 -13.41 -3.44
CA VAL A 479 -8.84 -14.41 -3.95
C VAL A 479 -9.38 -15.79 -3.59
N GLU A 480 -9.88 -16.51 -4.59
CA GLU A 480 -10.57 -17.78 -4.37
C GLU A 480 -10.16 -18.92 -5.29
N ASP A 481 -10.07 -20.13 -4.75
CA ASP A 481 -9.86 -21.36 -5.53
C ASP A 481 -8.62 -21.34 -6.45
N ASN A 482 -7.53 -20.70 -6.00
CA ASN A 482 -6.26 -20.63 -6.74
C ASN A 482 -5.24 -21.66 -6.24
N ASP A 483 -4.28 -22.00 -7.10
CA ASP A 483 -3.09 -22.77 -6.73
C ASP A 483 -1.84 -21.87 -6.76
N ILE A 484 -1.39 -21.46 -5.58
CA ILE A 484 -0.30 -20.50 -5.35
C ILE A 484 0.90 -21.27 -4.81
N ALA A 485 1.87 -21.59 -5.66
CA ALA A 485 2.91 -22.53 -5.29
C ALA A 485 4.31 -22.21 -5.80
N ASP A 486 5.32 -22.66 -5.04
CA ASP A 486 6.73 -22.64 -5.44
C ASP A 486 7.24 -21.23 -5.82
N ASN A 487 6.60 -20.17 -5.32
CA ASN A 487 7.02 -18.81 -5.58
C ASN A 487 8.26 -18.44 -4.76
N ASN A 488 8.84 -17.30 -5.12
CA ASN A 488 10.15 -16.79 -4.72
C ASN A 488 11.34 -17.54 -5.36
N VAL A 489 11.27 -17.85 -6.66
CA VAL A 489 12.36 -18.57 -7.37
C VAL A 489 13.58 -17.71 -7.66
N ALA A 490 13.48 -16.38 -7.58
CA ALA A 490 14.62 -15.49 -7.78
C ALA A 490 15.47 -15.36 -6.50
N GLY A 491 14.96 -15.81 -5.35
CA GLY A 491 15.67 -15.80 -4.07
C GLY A 491 15.64 -14.44 -3.37
N PHE A 492 14.51 -13.73 -3.39
CA PHE A 492 14.32 -12.58 -2.51
C PHE A 492 14.34 -13.02 -1.06
N ASP A 493 14.98 -12.22 -0.19
CA ASP A 493 14.97 -12.47 1.25
C ASP A 493 13.54 -12.39 1.79
N PRO A 494 12.99 -13.48 2.34
CA PRO A 494 11.64 -13.44 2.88
C PRO A 494 11.54 -12.58 4.16
N GLY A 495 12.66 -12.14 4.74
CA GLY A 495 12.73 -11.14 5.81
C GLY A 495 12.41 -9.72 5.33
N TRP A 496 12.67 -9.44 4.05
CA TRP A 496 12.18 -8.23 3.40
C TRP A 496 10.71 -8.43 2.98
N GLU A 497 10.47 -9.31 2.01
CA GLU A 497 9.13 -9.68 1.51
C GLU A 497 9.22 -10.70 0.36
N ALA A 498 8.86 -11.95 0.62
CA ALA A 498 8.76 -12.97 -0.43
C ALA A 498 7.92 -14.18 0.03
N GLY A 499 7.37 -14.94 -0.93
CA GLY A 499 6.62 -16.16 -0.67
C GLY A 499 5.33 -16.30 -1.51
N GLY A 500 4.28 -16.86 -0.91
CA GLY A 500 3.04 -17.17 -1.62
C GLY A 500 2.20 -15.94 -1.90
N ALA A 501 1.67 -15.31 -0.87
CA ALA A 501 0.81 -14.13 -0.99
C ALA A 501 1.05 -13.08 0.09
N LYS A 502 0.90 -11.80 -0.29
CA LYS A 502 0.92 -10.69 0.67
C LYS A 502 -0.10 -9.61 0.36
N PHE A 503 -0.87 -9.24 1.38
CA PHE A 503 -1.90 -8.21 1.30
C PHE A 503 -1.65 -7.16 2.37
N ALA A 504 -1.52 -5.90 1.96
CA ALA A 504 -1.34 -4.77 2.85
C ALA A 504 -2.43 -3.74 2.60
N HIS A 505 -3.04 -3.17 3.64
CA HIS A 505 -4.17 -2.24 3.49
C HIS A 505 -5.31 -2.81 2.63
N CYS A 506 -5.72 -4.04 2.93
CA CYS A 506 -6.77 -4.77 2.23
C CYS A 506 -7.93 -5.07 3.19
N ALA A 507 -8.72 -4.05 3.55
CA ALA A 507 -9.89 -4.29 4.40
C ALA A 507 -10.91 -5.17 3.66
N GLN A 508 -11.59 -6.03 4.41
CA GLN A 508 -12.60 -6.96 3.88
C GLN A 508 -12.05 -7.92 2.80
N LEU A 509 -10.77 -8.30 2.90
CA LEU A 509 -10.18 -9.33 2.05
C LEU A 509 -10.91 -10.66 2.24
N ARG A 510 -11.30 -11.31 1.15
CA ARG A 510 -11.77 -12.71 1.15
C ARG A 510 -10.71 -13.60 0.50
N PHE A 511 -10.08 -14.44 1.30
CA PHE A 511 -9.07 -15.41 0.86
C PHE A 511 -9.60 -16.82 1.15
N THR A 512 -10.19 -17.49 0.15
CA THR A 512 -11.00 -18.70 0.38
C THR A 512 -10.70 -19.83 -0.59
N GLY A 513 -10.61 -21.08 -0.13
CA GLY A 513 -10.49 -22.24 -1.03
C GLY A 513 -9.15 -22.37 -1.76
N ASN A 514 -8.14 -21.56 -1.41
CA ASN A 514 -6.86 -21.56 -2.10
C ASN A 514 -5.93 -22.70 -1.61
N ARG A 515 -5.04 -23.15 -2.48
CA ARG A 515 -3.90 -24.01 -2.14
C ARG A 515 -2.64 -23.16 -2.17
N VAL A 516 -1.96 -23.03 -1.03
CA VAL A 516 -0.74 -22.21 -0.88
C VAL A 516 0.41 -23.11 -0.44
N ILE A 517 1.20 -23.58 -1.41
CA ILE A 517 2.07 -24.76 -1.23
C ILE A 517 3.52 -24.47 -1.59
N GLY A 518 4.47 -24.87 -0.74
CA GLY A 518 5.88 -24.96 -1.14
C GLY A 518 6.56 -23.63 -1.48
N ASN A 519 6.01 -22.48 -1.07
CA ASN A 519 6.62 -21.19 -1.39
C ASN A 519 7.87 -20.96 -0.53
N HIS A 520 8.95 -20.43 -1.12
CA HIS A 520 10.15 -20.07 -0.35
C HIS A 520 9.92 -18.72 0.35
N GLY A 521 9.58 -18.79 1.64
CA GLY A 521 9.13 -17.64 2.42
C GLY A 521 7.77 -17.84 3.07
N ILE A 522 7.06 -16.75 3.34
CA ILE A 522 5.78 -16.79 4.06
C ILE A 522 4.70 -17.33 3.11
N GLY A 523 3.84 -18.23 3.59
CA GLY A 523 2.69 -18.70 2.82
C GLY A 523 1.73 -17.56 2.49
N VAL A 524 1.10 -16.99 3.52
CA VAL A 524 0.19 -15.84 3.39
C VAL A 524 0.49 -14.79 4.47
N LEU A 525 0.74 -13.55 4.06
CA LEU A 525 0.88 -12.41 4.97
C LEU A 525 -0.23 -11.39 4.72
N ILE A 526 -1.11 -11.21 5.71
CA ILE A 526 -2.13 -10.16 5.72
C ILE A 526 -1.72 -9.14 6.76
N ASP A 527 -1.31 -7.94 6.35
CA ASP A 527 -0.71 -6.95 7.24
C ASP A 527 -1.29 -5.54 7.03
N ALA A 528 -0.85 -4.60 7.85
CA ALA A 528 -1.05 -3.17 7.69
C ALA A 528 -2.52 -2.77 7.50
N ASP A 529 -3.32 -2.85 8.57
CA ASP A 529 -4.70 -2.38 8.60
C ASP A 529 -5.63 -3.12 7.62
N SER A 530 -5.36 -4.40 7.36
CA SER A 530 -6.21 -5.29 6.56
C SER A 530 -7.35 -5.86 7.40
N ASP A 531 -8.15 -4.95 7.96
CA ASP A 531 -9.18 -5.26 8.94
C ASP A 531 -10.33 -6.07 8.31
N HIS A 532 -10.98 -6.93 9.11
CA HIS A 532 -12.08 -7.79 8.69
C HIS A 532 -11.74 -8.77 7.55
N ALA A 533 -10.47 -9.20 7.46
CA ALA A 533 -10.08 -10.24 6.53
C ALA A 533 -10.72 -11.59 6.90
N ARG A 534 -11.21 -12.33 5.90
CA ARG A 534 -11.70 -13.70 6.04
C ARG A 534 -10.78 -14.66 5.30
N CYS A 535 -10.06 -15.49 6.04
CA CYS A 535 -9.24 -16.58 5.54
C CYS A 535 -9.93 -17.91 5.85
N ALA A 536 -10.55 -18.54 4.85
CA ALA A 536 -11.37 -19.73 5.08
C ALA A 536 -11.10 -20.87 4.10
N GLU A 537 -11.18 -22.12 4.57
CA GLU A 537 -11.20 -23.30 3.70
C GLU A 537 -9.96 -23.45 2.79
N ASN A 538 -8.82 -22.87 3.20
CA ASN A 538 -7.57 -22.96 2.43
C ASN A 538 -6.75 -24.18 2.87
N VAL A 539 -5.89 -24.66 1.96
CA VAL A 539 -4.83 -25.63 2.25
C VAL A 539 -3.49 -24.91 2.16
N VAL A 540 -2.76 -24.82 3.26
CA VAL A 540 -1.49 -24.08 3.35
C VAL A 540 -0.39 -24.99 3.87
N SER A 541 0.58 -25.35 3.03
CA SER A 541 1.52 -26.40 3.40
C SER A 541 2.92 -26.23 2.83
N GLY A 542 3.92 -26.66 3.59
CA GLY A 542 5.29 -26.78 3.12
C GLY A 542 5.96 -25.45 2.79
N ASN A 543 5.42 -24.32 3.27
CA ASN A 543 6.01 -23.01 3.02
C ASN A 543 7.24 -22.81 3.90
N GLY A 544 8.24 -22.11 3.37
CA GLY A 544 9.54 -21.91 4.01
C GLY A 544 9.43 -21.24 5.37
N ARG A 545 8.50 -20.30 5.54
CA ARG A 545 8.21 -19.61 6.81
C ARG A 545 6.77 -19.88 7.26
N GLU A 546 6.17 -18.96 8.01
CA GLU A 546 4.84 -19.13 8.58
C GLU A 546 3.81 -19.51 7.50
N GLY A 547 2.85 -20.36 7.87
CA GLY A 547 1.75 -20.69 6.98
C GLY A 547 0.91 -19.46 6.69
N LEU A 548 0.40 -18.83 7.75
CA LEU A 548 -0.35 -17.59 7.69
C LEU A 548 0.04 -16.64 8.81
N ILE A 549 0.25 -15.37 8.47
CA ILE A 549 0.41 -14.28 9.43
C ILE A 549 -0.75 -13.28 9.24
N ILE A 550 -1.47 -12.99 10.33
CA ILE A 550 -2.27 -11.77 10.46
C ILE A 550 -1.45 -10.75 11.25
N GLY A 551 -0.95 -9.74 10.56
CA GLY A 551 -0.16 -8.65 11.10
C GLY A 551 -1.00 -7.38 11.26
N SER A 552 -0.83 -6.67 12.37
CA SER A 552 -1.26 -5.26 12.52
C SER A 552 -2.69 -4.97 12.05
N SER A 553 -3.62 -5.90 12.22
CA SER A 553 -4.99 -5.85 11.68
C SER A 553 -6.03 -6.14 12.76
N GLU A 554 -7.30 -5.85 12.48
CA GLU A 554 -8.41 -6.01 13.42
C GLU A 554 -9.48 -6.97 12.89
N ASP A 555 -10.07 -7.76 13.78
CA ASP A 555 -11.29 -8.55 13.54
C ASP A 555 -11.21 -9.52 12.34
N ALA A 556 -10.06 -10.15 12.13
CA ALA A 556 -9.89 -11.18 11.10
C ALA A 556 -10.53 -12.52 11.54
N LEU A 557 -11.12 -13.24 10.59
CA LEU A 557 -11.66 -14.59 10.77
C LEU A 557 -10.82 -15.61 10.01
N ILE A 558 -10.22 -16.56 10.73
CA ILE A 558 -9.39 -17.63 10.19
C ILE A 558 -10.04 -18.96 10.55
N THR A 559 -10.71 -19.60 9.59
CA THR A 559 -11.56 -20.77 9.90
C THR A 559 -11.59 -21.86 8.84
N GLY A 560 -11.71 -23.12 9.27
CA GLY A 560 -11.87 -24.26 8.36
C GLY A 560 -10.67 -24.52 7.47
N ASN A 561 -9.49 -23.97 7.80
CA ASN A 561 -8.28 -24.15 7.00
C ASN A 561 -7.50 -25.41 7.44
N ARG A 562 -6.73 -25.97 6.50
CA ARG A 562 -5.76 -27.05 6.77
C ARG A 562 -4.34 -26.52 6.63
N PHE A 563 -3.56 -26.56 7.70
CA PHE A 563 -2.15 -26.20 7.70
C PHE A 563 -1.25 -27.42 7.94
N GLU A 564 -0.15 -27.53 7.22
CA GLU A 564 0.75 -28.67 7.37
C GLU A 564 2.20 -28.32 7.05
N ALA A 565 3.11 -28.61 7.98
CA ALA A 565 4.56 -28.55 7.78
C ALA A 565 5.08 -27.21 7.21
N ASN A 566 4.55 -26.08 7.69
CA ASN A 566 5.11 -24.75 7.40
C ASN A 566 6.19 -24.39 8.44
N GLY A 567 7.08 -23.44 8.11
CA GLY A 567 8.03 -22.86 9.05
C GLY A 567 9.39 -23.54 9.11
N ARG A 568 9.91 -24.00 7.97
CA ARG A 568 11.19 -24.74 7.90
C ARG A 568 12.44 -23.86 8.03
N GLU A 569 12.37 -22.61 7.58
CA GLU A 569 13.49 -21.66 7.51
C GLU A 569 13.66 -20.83 8.77
N ARG A 570 12.67 -20.85 9.67
CA ARG A 570 12.67 -20.05 10.90
C ARG A 570 11.84 -20.72 11.98
N ASP A 571 12.42 -20.94 13.14
CA ASP A 571 11.77 -21.58 14.29
C ASP A 571 12.06 -20.83 15.60
N GLY A 572 11.23 -21.11 16.60
CA GLY A 572 11.36 -20.59 17.97
C GLY A 572 10.69 -19.25 18.20
N TRP A 573 10.25 -19.02 19.43
CA TRP A 573 9.51 -17.82 19.84
C TRP A 573 8.25 -17.59 18.99
N LEU A 574 7.53 -18.67 18.71
CA LEU A 574 6.37 -18.76 17.80
C LEU A 574 6.64 -18.35 16.33
N TRP A 575 7.87 -18.11 15.92
CA TRP A 575 8.20 -18.03 14.48
C TRP A 575 8.10 -19.41 13.83
N GLY A 576 7.78 -19.44 12.54
CA GLY A 576 7.47 -20.68 11.82
C GLY A 576 6.11 -21.27 12.22
N SER A 577 5.24 -20.49 12.86
CA SER A 577 3.88 -20.93 13.18
C SER A 577 3.09 -21.30 11.94
N GLN A 578 2.22 -22.30 12.07
CA GLN A 578 1.20 -22.57 11.07
C GLN A 578 0.26 -21.36 10.93
N ILE A 579 -0.12 -20.76 12.07
CA ILE A 579 -0.92 -19.53 12.14
C ILE A 579 -0.30 -18.59 13.17
N LEU A 580 0.02 -17.36 12.78
CA LEU A 580 0.56 -16.33 13.66
C LEU A 580 -0.31 -15.07 13.66
N VAL A 581 -0.83 -14.70 14.82
CA VAL A 581 -1.54 -13.43 15.05
C VAL A 581 -0.57 -12.44 15.69
N ARG A 582 -0.02 -11.52 14.89
CA ARG A 582 1.06 -10.61 15.30
C ARG A 582 0.59 -9.16 15.36
N ASN A 583 0.67 -8.52 16.53
CA ASN A 583 0.24 -7.12 16.73
C ASN A 583 -1.20 -6.85 16.25
N ALA A 584 -2.04 -7.88 16.27
CA ALA A 584 -3.40 -7.86 15.74
C ALA A 584 -4.41 -8.13 16.86
N ARG A 585 -5.65 -7.68 16.69
CA ARG A 585 -6.66 -7.73 17.75
C ARG A 585 -8.02 -8.19 17.27
N GLY A 586 -8.81 -8.73 18.20
CA GLY A 586 -10.18 -9.18 17.90
C GLY A 586 -10.24 -10.32 16.89
N CYS A 587 -9.11 -10.93 16.55
CA CYS A 587 -9.07 -11.99 15.54
C CYS A 587 -9.65 -13.29 16.12
N GLU A 588 -10.40 -14.02 15.30
CA GLU A 588 -10.96 -15.32 15.62
C GLU A 588 -10.27 -16.40 14.77
N VAL A 589 -9.64 -17.37 15.43
CA VAL A 589 -8.98 -18.52 14.81
C VAL A 589 -9.69 -19.78 15.28
N SER A 590 -10.52 -20.36 14.42
CA SER A 590 -11.39 -21.46 14.85
C SER A 590 -11.69 -22.53 13.81
N GLY A 591 -11.85 -23.79 14.24
CA GLY A 591 -12.20 -24.89 13.35
C GLY A 591 -11.12 -25.22 12.31
N ASN A 592 -9.85 -24.90 12.58
CA ASN A 592 -8.74 -25.23 11.68
C ASN A 592 -8.10 -26.57 12.08
N THR A 593 -7.54 -27.27 11.10
CA THR A 593 -6.75 -28.50 11.32
C THR A 593 -5.29 -28.23 11.00
N LEU A 594 -4.40 -28.51 11.95
CA LEU A 594 -2.97 -28.21 11.85
C LEU A 594 -2.17 -29.50 12.06
N VAL A 595 -1.15 -29.70 11.22
CA VAL A 595 -0.12 -30.74 11.41
C VAL A 595 1.25 -30.08 11.45
N ILE A 596 1.83 -30.01 12.64
CA ILE A 596 3.18 -29.49 12.86
C ILE A 596 4.17 -30.62 12.56
N ALA A 597 5.19 -30.33 11.75
CA ALA A 597 6.21 -31.29 11.38
C ALA A 597 7.01 -31.80 12.59
N ALA A 598 7.68 -32.94 12.44
CA ALA A 598 8.39 -33.57 13.55
C ALA A 598 9.67 -32.81 13.96
N ASP A 599 10.23 -32.02 13.04
CA ASP A 599 11.55 -31.40 13.14
C ASP A 599 11.55 -29.87 12.97
N HIS A 600 10.40 -29.24 12.69
CA HIS A 600 10.30 -27.80 12.52
C HIS A 600 8.87 -27.26 12.71
N GLY A 601 8.75 -25.94 12.80
CA GLY A 601 7.50 -25.20 12.87
C GLY A 601 6.87 -25.13 14.27
N SER A 602 5.98 -24.17 14.42
CA SER A 602 5.13 -23.97 15.61
C SER A 602 3.65 -24.08 15.22
N GLY A 603 2.74 -24.13 16.19
CA GLY A 603 1.30 -24.25 15.92
C GLY A 603 0.61 -22.90 15.75
N ILE A 604 -0.25 -22.53 16.71
CA ILE A 604 -1.01 -21.26 16.67
C ILE A 604 -0.45 -20.30 17.72
N GLY A 605 0.14 -19.20 17.25
CA GLY A 605 0.75 -18.19 18.10
C GLY A 605 0.02 -16.85 18.10
N ILE A 606 0.02 -16.17 19.24
CA ILE A 606 -0.15 -14.71 19.33
C ILE A 606 1.19 -14.10 19.67
N MET A 607 1.54 -13.02 18.98
CA MET A 607 2.81 -12.33 19.19
C MET A 607 2.60 -10.82 19.34
N GLN A 608 3.16 -10.24 20.40
CA GLN A 608 3.32 -8.80 20.55
C GLN A 608 4.78 -8.41 20.33
N GLN A 609 5.00 -7.54 19.36
CA GLN A 609 6.29 -6.91 19.10
C GLN A 609 6.21 -5.40 19.06
N ALA A 610 7.36 -4.75 19.12
CA ALA A 610 7.47 -3.33 18.81
C ALA A 610 6.96 -3.08 17.38
N SER A 611 6.01 -2.15 17.22
CA SER A 611 5.47 -1.82 15.90
C SER A 611 6.31 -0.75 15.19
N ASP A 612 6.38 -0.83 13.86
CA ASP A 612 6.98 0.21 13.00
C ASP A 612 6.23 1.56 13.06
N LEU A 613 5.02 1.58 13.63
CA LEU A 613 4.16 2.76 13.77
C LEU A 613 4.55 3.70 14.92
N GLY A 614 5.64 3.39 15.64
CA GLY A 614 6.17 4.21 16.73
C GLY A 614 5.46 4.00 18.08
N ALA A 615 6.13 4.40 19.16
CA ALA A 615 5.73 4.10 20.54
C ALA A 615 4.40 4.77 21.00
N ASP A 616 3.89 5.77 20.26
CA ASP A 616 2.76 6.59 20.69
C ASP A 616 1.38 6.01 20.31
N GLN A 617 1.31 5.00 19.43
CA GLN A 617 0.07 4.27 19.07
C GLN A 617 0.32 2.78 18.80
N PRO A 618 0.78 2.00 19.80
CA PRO A 618 1.07 0.59 19.61
C PRO A 618 -0.20 -0.19 19.25
N ARG A 619 -0.16 -0.97 18.17
CA ARG A 619 -1.19 -1.97 17.88
C ARG A 619 -0.98 -3.17 18.82
N LEU A 620 -1.78 -3.22 19.87
CA LEU A 620 -1.73 -4.28 20.86
C LEU A 620 -2.32 -5.58 20.32
N ALA A 621 -1.62 -6.69 20.55
CA ALA A 621 -2.18 -8.02 20.46
C ALA A 621 -3.19 -8.20 21.61
N ARG A 622 -4.49 -8.14 21.31
CA ARG A 622 -5.55 -8.19 22.32
C ARG A 622 -6.86 -8.77 21.82
N ASP A 623 -7.64 -9.31 22.75
CA ASP A 623 -8.99 -9.82 22.51
C ASP A 623 -9.07 -10.86 21.39
N ASN A 624 -7.95 -11.53 21.08
CA ASN A 624 -7.88 -12.58 20.08
C ASN A 624 -8.39 -13.89 20.69
N ARG A 625 -9.17 -14.65 19.91
CA ARG A 625 -9.78 -15.89 20.34
C ARG A 625 -9.31 -17.03 19.45
N ILE A 626 -8.64 -18.01 20.05
CA ILE A 626 -8.18 -19.22 19.39
C ILE A 626 -8.94 -20.38 20.00
N HIS A 627 -9.84 -21.01 19.25
CA HIS A 627 -10.71 -22.04 19.82
C HIS A 627 -11.15 -23.09 18.81
N ASP A 628 -11.51 -24.28 19.30
CA ASP A 628 -12.04 -25.37 18.48
C ASP A 628 -11.13 -25.76 17.30
N ASN A 629 -9.81 -25.63 17.45
CA ASN A 629 -8.83 -26.10 16.47
C ASN A 629 -8.31 -27.49 16.83
N ASP A 630 -8.00 -28.28 15.81
CA ASP A 630 -7.35 -29.59 15.94
C ASP A 630 -5.87 -29.46 15.55
N ILE A 631 -4.98 -29.66 16.53
CA ILE A 631 -3.56 -29.36 16.41
C ILE A 631 -2.77 -30.63 16.69
N THR A 632 -2.29 -31.27 15.62
CA THR A 632 -1.43 -32.43 15.70
C THR A 632 0.04 -32.06 15.65
N CYS A 633 0.79 -32.57 16.62
CA CYS A 633 2.22 -32.38 16.73
C CYS A 633 2.96 -33.69 16.53
N LEU A 634 3.74 -33.80 15.45
CA LEU A 634 4.44 -35.04 15.11
C LEU A 634 5.77 -35.25 15.85
N GLY A 635 6.30 -34.25 16.55
CA GLY A 635 7.62 -34.25 17.17
C GLY A 635 7.65 -33.70 18.58
N SER A 636 8.78 -33.11 18.96
CA SER A 636 8.96 -32.36 20.21
C SER A 636 9.23 -30.89 19.87
N PRO A 637 8.22 -30.14 19.39
CA PRO A 637 8.39 -28.80 18.86
C PRO A 637 8.66 -27.82 19.99
N VAL A 638 9.13 -26.66 19.55
CA VAL A 638 9.18 -25.44 20.34
C VAL A 638 7.81 -24.75 20.17
N GLU A 639 7.05 -24.61 21.25
CA GLU A 639 5.85 -23.75 21.35
C GLU A 639 4.71 -24.09 20.35
N ILE A 640 3.91 -25.10 20.69
CA ILE A 640 2.73 -25.57 19.95
C ILE A 640 1.61 -24.53 19.94
N ALA A 641 1.41 -23.81 21.03
CA ALA A 641 0.47 -22.71 21.10
C ALA A 641 0.84 -21.74 22.21
N GLY A 642 0.38 -20.49 22.08
CA GLY A 642 0.45 -19.54 23.18
C GLY A 642 0.68 -18.10 22.76
N VAL A 643 1.15 -17.32 23.73
CA VAL A 643 1.41 -15.88 23.59
C VAL A 643 2.87 -15.60 23.93
N VAL A 644 3.55 -14.86 23.05
CA VAL A 644 4.88 -14.29 23.31
C VAL A 644 4.88 -12.78 23.10
N ALA A 645 5.74 -12.08 23.84
CA ALA A 645 5.82 -10.63 23.78
C ALA A 645 7.23 -10.12 24.13
N ASP A 646 7.82 -9.31 23.24
CA ASP A 646 9.09 -8.57 23.48
C ASP A 646 8.85 -7.06 23.70
N HIS A 647 7.62 -6.62 23.52
CA HIS A 647 7.17 -5.25 23.69
C HIS A 647 5.85 -5.22 24.44
N LEU A 648 5.68 -4.29 25.37
CA LEU A 648 4.48 -4.17 26.22
C LEU A 648 3.95 -5.54 26.71
N PRO A 649 4.81 -6.42 27.29
CA PRO A 649 4.45 -7.80 27.58
C PRO A 649 3.25 -7.91 28.53
N ASP A 650 3.20 -7.07 29.57
CA ASP A 650 2.07 -7.03 30.51
C ASP A 650 0.74 -6.76 29.80
N ALA A 651 0.76 -5.90 28.78
CA ALA A 651 -0.42 -5.63 27.99
C ALA A 651 -0.84 -6.86 27.19
N ALA A 652 0.09 -7.57 26.53
CA ALA A 652 -0.23 -8.74 25.73
C ALA A 652 -0.85 -9.90 26.56
N TYR A 653 -0.40 -10.11 27.79
CA TYR A 653 -0.92 -11.17 28.65
C TYR A 653 -2.21 -10.78 29.40
N ALA A 654 -2.47 -9.48 29.61
CA ALA A 654 -3.64 -8.99 30.34
C ALA A 654 -4.79 -8.50 29.44
N SER A 655 -4.65 -8.60 28.11
CA SER A 655 -5.54 -7.95 27.14
C SER A 655 -6.64 -8.85 26.55
N GLY A 656 -7.08 -9.88 27.27
CA GLY A 656 -8.21 -10.71 26.84
C GLY A 656 -7.90 -11.70 25.71
N ASN A 657 -6.63 -11.88 25.33
CA ASN A 657 -6.20 -12.98 24.47
C ASN A 657 -6.54 -14.32 25.12
N ARG A 658 -7.22 -15.20 24.38
CA ARG A 658 -7.76 -16.44 24.93
C ARG A 658 -7.65 -17.61 23.97
N PHE A 659 -7.10 -18.70 24.49
CA PHE A 659 -7.16 -20.04 23.93
C PHE A 659 -8.22 -20.83 24.71
N ASP A 660 -9.13 -21.54 24.04
CA ASP A 660 -10.14 -22.39 24.70
C ASP A 660 -10.71 -23.45 23.75
N GLY A 661 -10.91 -24.67 24.24
CA GLY A 661 -11.58 -25.72 23.46
C GLY A 661 -10.76 -26.27 22.29
N ASN A 662 -9.45 -26.02 22.25
CA ASN A 662 -8.59 -26.63 21.23
C ASN A 662 -8.25 -28.08 21.62
N HIS A 663 -8.02 -28.92 20.62
CA HIS A 663 -7.60 -30.31 20.78
C HIS A 663 -6.15 -30.46 20.32
N TYR A 664 -5.27 -30.82 21.23
CA TYR A 664 -3.85 -31.00 20.97
C TYR A 664 -3.54 -32.49 20.94
N HIS A 665 -2.87 -32.96 19.89
CA HIS A 665 -2.31 -34.31 19.82
C HIS A 665 -0.79 -34.23 19.96
N VAL A 666 -0.28 -34.49 21.16
CA VAL A 666 1.15 -34.36 21.49
C VAL A 666 1.73 -35.67 22.02
N ARG A 667 3.05 -35.88 21.84
CA ARG A 667 3.73 -37.09 22.33
C ARG A 667 3.95 -37.09 23.84
N ASP A 668 4.24 -35.92 24.41
CA ASP A 668 4.48 -35.73 25.85
C ASP A 668 3.67 -34.54 26.36
N PRO A 669 2.47 -34.76 26.92
CA PRO A 669 1.64 -33.69 27.50
C PRO A 669 2.29 -32.99 28.70
N ALA A 670 3.32 -33.57 29.32
CA ALA A 670 4.02 -32.96 30.45
C ALA A 670 5.16 -32.02 29.98
N ALA A 671 5.51 -32.01 28.69
CA ALA A 671 6.53 -31.12 28.16
C ALA A 671 6.10 -29.65 28.23
N ALA A 672 7.09 -28.76 28.35
CA ALA A 672 6.89 -27.31 28.31
C ALA A 672 6.70 -26.82 26.86
N ALA A 673 5.58 -27.24 26.25
CA ALA A 673 5.31 -27.04 24.84
C ALA A 673 4.35 -25.87 24.53
N TRP A 674 3.86 -25.14 25.53
CA TRP A 674 3.04 -23.93 25.35
C TRP A 674 3.82 -22.68 25.75
N ALA A 675 3.40 -21.50 25.29
CA ALA A 675 4.00 -20.22 25.67
C ALA A 675 3.01 -19.35 26.44
N TRP A 676 3.34 -18.98 27.67
CA TRP A 676 2.55 -18.03 28.46
C TRP A 676 3.39 -17.31 29.51
N GLY A 677 3.11 -16.03 29.73
CA GLY A 677 3.84 -15.21 30.71
C GLY A 677 5.32 -15.04 30.38
N GLY A 678 5.68 -15.02 29.10
CA GLY A 678 7.05 -14.78 28.63
C GLY A 678 8.00 -15.98 28.73
N ARG A 679 7.46 -17.18 28.93
CA ARG A 679 8.25 -18.41 29.00
C ARG A 679 7.51 -19.60 28.40
N PRO A 680 8.25 -20.65 27.98
CA PRO A 680 7.67 -21.97 27.82
C PRO A 680 7.03 -22.46 29.11
N CYS A 681 5.90 -23.15 28.99
CA CYS A 681 5.10 -23.68 30.10
C CYS A 681 4.44 -25.01 29.71
N THR A 682 4.15 -25.81 30.73
CA THR A 682 3.43 -27.09 30.60
C THR A 682 1.95 -26.86 30.36
N TRP A 683 1.24 -27.89 29.90
CA TRP A 683 -0.23 -27.85 29.77
C TRP A 683 -0.95 -27.40 31.05
N ALA A 684 -0.52 -27.94 32.20
CA ALA A 684 -1.11 -27.59 33.49
C ALA A 684 -0.90 -26.11 33.85
N GLU A 685 0.27 -25.56 33.56
CA GLU A 685 0.58 -24.14 33.76
C GLU A 685 -0.19 -23.25 32.79
N PHE A 686 -0.33 -23.66 31.52
CA PHE A 686 -1.13 -22.94 30.52
C PHE A 686 -2.59 -22.83 30.99
N ARG A 687 -3.15 -23.92 31.51
CA ARG A 687 -4.51 -23.93 32.10
C ARG A 687 -4.62 -23.12 33.38
N ALA A 688 -3.64 -23.19 34.26
CA ALA A 688 -3.59 -22.35 35.45
C ALA A 688 -3.52 -20.85 35.11
N GLY A 689 -2.96 -20.50 33.94
CA GLY A 689 -2.96 -19.16 33.35
C GLY A 689 -4.31 -18.71 32.77
N GLY A 690 -5.36 -19.52 32.90
CA GLY A 690 -6.71 -19.21 32.42
C GLY A 690 -6.96 -19.57 30.95
N GLN A 691 -6.03 -20.29 30.31
CA GLN A 691 -6.15 -20.77 28.94
C GLN A 691 -6.74 -22.19 28.92
N GLU A 692 -7.31 -22.62 27.80
CA GLU A 692 -7.77 -23.99 27.58
C GLU A 692 -8.67 -24.54 28.70
N GLY A 693 -9.68 -23.75 29.09
CA GLY A 693 -10.65 -24.15 30.10
C GLY A 693 -11.35 -25.46 29.73
N THR A 694 -11.72 -25.58 28.46
CA THR A 694 -12.42 -26.73 27.87
C THR A 694 -11.57 -27.56 26.90
N GLY A 695 -10.31 -27.18 26.68
CA GLY A 695 -9.39 -27.85 25.77
C GLY A 695 -8.90 -29.22 26.25
N THR A 696 -8.29 -29.97 25.35
CA THR A 696 -7.81 -31.34 25.56
C THR A 696 -6.41 -31.53 24.97
N VAL A 697 -5.59 -32.38 25.59
CA VAL A 697 -4.19 -32.67 25.22
C VAL A 697 -3.94 -34.18 25.23
#